data_AF-A0A831XVC7-F1
#
_entry.id   AF-A0A831XVC7-F1
#
_cell.length_a   1.000
_cell.length_b   1.000
_cell.length_c   1.000
_cell.angle_alpha   90.00
_cell.angle_beta   90.00
_cell.angle_gamma   90.00
#
_symmetry.space_group_name_H-M   'P 1'
#
loop_
_entity.id
_entity.type
_entity.pdbx_description
1 polymer ?
#
loop_
_entity_poly.entity_id
_entity_poly.type
_entity_poly.pdbx_seq_one_letter_code
_entity_poly.pdbx_strand_id
1 'polypeptide(L)'
;MIYEELKKEAGRFAPVISVERVLPHRRRKKIADGVGFTAAFLALPAALHFLWSGAASYPALSVLTGLFFLVLACWLVLFMAEALFYSYYFRALDVISSGAAPAALTFEAAYALSRLDEDDITQSFFGTDIGLMVLLRLGISADSFREFLKERKSRLAANVFAVESRDGEGGVGIADIALSVFAADGEFAAFLRRFGVQGKTLRGVGLWVERSGRERRLFERWWSRESLGRVEGIGKDWAYGGAYILDRYSKGVFAKGSAVALSSKFLSEEVEELETILARRREANALLVAQTLDEAFDLILGLASLISRGRVLPALEHKRVVVLDQNKLVAITAGKARFEGELIKIFEESIAAGNIILVFDDLPAFLGSAAAFGSDVVSIMDPYLSSPALQVVALSDTERFHRFIEPNAALMSRFEKVTRRSGGEEAVLKILENEADRLEAVEKVFFTYPALETIARTADQYFPSGVMPDKAVDLLNEIVPKARQAGQVIIDRSEVLALVEQKTGIPAGEVKAAEAEKLINLEAILHKRIVGQEEAIKAISNALRRARSGLVNPGRPLGSFLFLGPTGVGKTETTKALAEAFFGSEGKIVRLDMSEYKAADAMDKLIGSFSSGRSGVLSSALRDHPYGVLLLDEFEKASREVLDLFLQVLDEGFFSDAGGKRVSARNLIIIATSNAGADLIWEFLKEGGDLLSRKDEIVDALVKSGIFKPELLNRFDGVILFHPIAGEHLRDVAKLMLERLVKRLQEKGIELVINDALVDYLMKFGSDPKFGARPMNRAIQDKVEQVIADKMIKGEIKAGMKVELSAADLSG
;
A
#
# COMPACT_ATOMS: atom_id res chain seq x y z
N MET A 1 17.11 12.38 -30.12
CA MET A 1 18.41 12.04 -30.74
C MET A 1 18.22 10.87 -31.67
N ILE A 2 18.63 11.00 -32.93
CA ILE A 2 18.59 9.90 -33.91
C ILE A 2 19.74 8.94 -33.60
N TYR A 3 19.63 7.66 -34.00
CA TYR A 3 20.66 6.64 -33.73
C TYR A 3 22.09 7.07 -34.09
N GLU A 4 22.32 7.77 -35.20
CA GLU A 4 23.67 8.24 -35.57
C GLU A 4 24.26 9.23 -34.55
N GLU A 5 23.44 10.13 -34.01
CA GLU A 5 23.83 11.07 -32.96
C GLU A 5 24.15 10.33 -31.66
N LEU A 6 23.33 9.34 -31.30
CA LEU A 6 23.55 8.48 -30.14
C LEU A 6 24.85 7.68 -30.28
N LYS A 7 25.12 7.12 -31.46
CA LYS A 7 26.36 6.38 -31.75
C LYS A 7 27.59 7.28 -31.68
N LYS A 8 27.48 8.52 -32.18
CA LYS A 8 28.56 9.52 -32.08
C LYS A 8 28.87 9.89 -30.64
N GLU A 9 27.84 10.12 -29.82
CA GLU A 9 28.02 10.42 -28.39
C GLU A 9 28.52 9.19 -27.61
N ALA A 10 28.02 7.98 -27.90
CA ALA A 10 28.55 6.73 -27.34
C ALA A 10 30.01 6.48 -27.74
N GLY A 11 30.41 6.91 -28.94
CA GLY A 11 31.79 6.85 -29.43
C GLY A 11 32.80 7.59 -28.54
N ARG A 12 32.36 8.60 -27.77
CA ARG A 12 33.22 9.27 -26.77
C ARG A 12 33.66 8.33 -25.63
N PHE A 13 32.94 7.24 -25.41
CA PHE A 13 33.25 6.21 -24.41
C PHE A 13 34.05 5.02 -24.99
N ALA A 14 34.30 4.99 -26.30
CA ALA A 14 34.93 3.86 -26.99
C ALA A 14 36.28 3.38 -26.39
N PRO A 15 37.20 4.25 -25.94
CA PRO A 15 38.45 3.81 -25.32
C PRO A 15 38.20 2.97 -24.05
N VAL A 16 37.28 3.42 -23.21
CA VAL A 16 36.95 2.75 -21.94
C VAL A 16 36.18 1.46 -22.17
N ILE A 17 35.23 1.47 -23.10
CA ILE A 17 34.47 0.28 -23.49
C ILE A 17 35.40 -0.80 -24.06
N SER A 18 36.43 -0.41 -24.82
CA SER A 18 37.43 -1.34 -25.36
C SER A 18 38.26 -1.98 -24.24
N VAL A 19 38.72 -1.17 -23.27
CA VAL A 19 39.42 -1.67 -22.08
C VAL A 19 38.54 -2.64 -21.28
N GLU A 20 37.26 -2.33 -21.13
CA GLU A 20 36.31 -3.18 -20.40
C GLU A 20 36.00 -4.51 -21.13
N ARG A 21 36.06 -4.53 -22.47
CA ARG A 21 35.94 -5.77 -23.26
C ARG A 21 37.15 -6.70 -23.10
N VAL A 22 38.36 -6.14 -23.03
CA VAL A 22 39.60 -6.92 -22.94
C VAL A 22 39.82 -7.44 -21.51
N LEU A 23 39.73 -6.56 -20.51
CA LEU A 23 39.94 -6.92 -19.11
C LEU A 23 38.92 -6.17 -18.22
N PRO A 24 37.80 -6.81 -17.87
CA PRO A 24 36.73 -6.21 -17.08
C PRO A 24 37.25 -5.62 -15.77
N HIS A 25 36.74 -4.45 -15.38
CA HIS A 25 37.24 -3.69 -14.22
C HIS A 25 37.30 -4.52 -12.93
N ARG A 26 36.33 -5.41 -12.67
CA ARG A 26 36.34 -6.26 -11.46
C ARG A 26 37.53 -7.23 -11.41
N ARG A 27 37.93 -7.77 -12.57
CA ARG A 27 39.11 -8.63 -12.68
C ARG A 27 40.37 -7.79 -12.66
N ARG A 28 40.39 -6.69 -13.43
CA ARG A 28 41.50 -5.73 -13.50
C ARG A 28 41.89 -5.22 -12.11
N LYS A 29 40.91 -4.78 -11.32
CA LYS A 29 41.11 -4.29 -9.94
C LYS A 29 41.71 -5.37 -9.04
N LYS A 30 41.16 -6.59 -9.03
CA LYS A 30 41.73 -7.70 -8.24
C LYS A 30 43.18 -8.01 -8.63
N ILE A 31 43.50 -7.97 -9.93
CA ILE A 31 44.86 -8.15 -10.40
C ILE A 31 45.74 -6.97 -9.96
N ALA A 32 45.25 -5.73 -10.12
CA ALA A 32 45.97 -4.53 -9.69
C ALA A 32 46.25 -4.53 -8.19
N ASP A 33 45.28 -4.90 -7.36
CA ASP A 33 45.43 -5.01 -5.90
C ASP A 33 46.48 -6.07 -5.54
N GLY A 34 46.44 -7.23 -6.20
CA GLY A 34 47.42 -8.30 -6.00
C GLY A 34 48.84 -7.90 -6.41
N VAL A 35 49.00 -7.32 -7.61
CA VAL A 35 50.29 -6.83 -8.11
C VAL A 35 50.80 -5.67 -7.25
N GLY A 36 49.90 -4.78 -6.82
CA GLY A 36 50.23 -3.65 -5.94
C GLY A 36 50.72 -4.10 -4.56
N PHE A 37 50.09 -5.12 -3.98
CA PHE A 37 50.56 -5.72 -2.73
C PHE A 37 51.96 -6.32 -2.89
N THR A 38 52.23 -7.02 -4.01
CA THR A 38 53.57 -7.54 -4.28
C THR A 38 54.60 -6.43 -4.50
N ALA A 39 54.23 -5.32 -5.16
CA ALA A 39 55.09 -4.15 -5.31
C ALA A 39 55.41 -3.52 -3.93
N ALA A 40 54.41 -3.36 -3.07
CA ALA A 40 54.57 -2.82 -1.72
C ALA A 40 55.49 -3.71 -0.85
N PHE A 41 55.35 -5.04 -0.95
CA PHE A 41 56.23 -5.98 -0.25
C PHE A 41 57.68 -5.88 -0.73
N LEU A 42 57.91 -5.73 -2.03
CA LEU A 42 59.24 -5.57 -2.63
C LEU A 42 59.82 -4.16 -2.44
N ALA A 43 59.01 -3.17 -2.06
CA ALA A 43 59.45 -1.80 -1.85
C ALA A 43 60.43 -1.66 -0.68
N LEU A 44 60.26 -2.44 0.39
CA LEU A 44 61.14 -2.37 1.57
C LEU A 44 62.56 -2.89 1.27
N PRO A 45 62.77 -4.09 0.68
CA PRO A 45 64.08 -4.51 0.19
C PRO A 45 64.69 -3.52 -0.81
N ALA A 46 63.87 -2.94 -1.68
CA ALA A 46 64.33 -1.96 -2.66
C ALA A 46 64.81 -0.66 -1.99
N ALA A 47 64.05 -0.12 -1.04
CA ALA A 47 64.45 1.04 -0.25
C ALA A 47 65.74 0.76 0.54
N LEU A 48 65.86 -0.44 1.13
CA LEU A 48 67.08 -0.85 1.85
C LEU A 48 68.31 -0.88 0.94
N HIS A 49 68.16 -1.35 -0.30
CA HIS A 49 69.23 -1.34 -1.30
C HIS A 49 69.70 0.07 -1.67
N PHE A 50 68.79 1.05 -1.70
CA PHE A 50 69.13 2.45 -2.01
C PHE A 50 69.62 3.26 -0.81
N LEU A 51 69.15 2.96 0.40
CA LEU A 51 69.45 3.73 1.62
C LEU A 51 70.71 3.22 2.34
N TRP A 52 71.06 1.94 2.18
CA TRP A 52 72.22 1.35 2.87
C TRP A 52 73.41 1.20 1.92
N SER A 53 74.48 1.95 2.18
CA SER A 53 75.71 1.93 1.38
C SER A 53 76.41 0.55 1.31
N GLY A 54 76.16 -0.33 2.28
CA GLY A 54 76.66 -1.72 2.29
C GLY A 54 75.83 -2.72 1.47
N ALA A 55 74.64 -2.32 1.00
CA ALA A 55 73.69 -3.20 0.33
C ALA A 55 74.16 -3.69 -1.05
N ALA A 56 75.06 -2.96 -1.71
CA ALA A 56 75.67 -3.37 -2.98
C ALA A 56 76.46 -4.70 -2.87
N SER A 57 76.79 -5.13 -1.65
CA SER A 57 77.49 -6.39 -1.36
C SER A 57 76.57 -7.62 -1.37
N TYR A 58 75.25 -7.45 -1.50
CA TYR A 58 74.26 -8.52 -1.45
C TYR A 58 73.52 -8.67 -2.80
N PRO A 59 73.92 -9.62 -3.67
CA PRO A 59 73.32 -9.81 -5.00
C PRO A 59 71.82 -10.10 -4.96
N ALA A 60 71.32 -10.67 -3.87
CA ALA A 60 69.89 -10.91 -3.71
C ALA A 60 69.07 -9.61 -3.65
N LEU A 61 69.62 -8.53 -3.06
CA LEU A 61 68.93 -7.24 -2.96
C LEU A 61 68.81 -6.56 -4.32
N SER A 62 69.79 -6.67 -5.21
CA SER A 62 69.73 -6.10 -6.56
C SER A 62 68.75 -6.86 -7.48
N VAL A 63 68.60 -8.17 -7.30
CA VAL A 63 67.56 -8.94 -8.01
C VAL A 63 66.16 -8.55 -7.52
N LEU A 64 65.98 -8.38 -6.21
CA LEU A 64 64.71 -7.94 -5.62
C LEU A 64 64.33 -6.51 -6.04
N THR A 65 65.30 -5.60 -6.19
CA THR A 65 65.04 -4.24 -6.69
C THR A 65 64.67 -4.23 -8.18
N GLY A 66 65.31 -5.06 -9.01
CA GLY A 66 64.92 -5.24 -10.40
C GLY A 66 63.49 -5.80 -10.52
N LEU A 67 63.17 -6.80 -9.70
CA LEU A 67 61.81 -7.35 -9.63
C LEU A 67 60.79 -6.31 -9.15
N PHE A 68 61.14 -5.47 -8.17
CA PHE A 68 60.30 -4.36 -7.72
C PHE A 68 59.92 -3.43 -8.88
N PHE A 69 60.87 -2.98 -9.68
CA PHE A 69 60.57 -2.07 -10.80
C PHE A 69 59.71 -2.72 -11.89
N LEU A 70 59.92 -4.00 -12.18
CA LEU A 70 59.08 -4.74 -13.14
C LEU A 70 57.63 -4.88 -12.65
N VAL A 71 57.46 -5.26 -11.38
CA VAL A 71 56.14 -5.39 -10.75
C VAL A 71 55.46 -4.02 -10.63
N LEU A 72 56.20 -2.98 -10.25
CA LEU A 72 55.71 -1.61 -10.16
C LEU A 72 55.25 -1.09 -11.54
N ALA A 73 56.02 -1.33 -12.60
CA ALA A 73 55.63 -0.93 -13.95
C ALA A 73 54.32 -1.63 -14.39
N CYS A 74 54.19 -2.93 -14.12
CA CYS A 74 52.95 -3.67 -14.39
C CYS A 74 51.76 -3.10 -13.60
N TRP A 75 51.98 -2.79 -12.32
CA TRP A 75 50.96 -2.17 -11.47
C TRP A 75 50.54 -0.80 -11.99
N LEU A 76 51.49 0.07 -12.38
CA LEU A 76 51.21 1.40 -12.90
C LEU A 76 50.36 1.37 -14.18
N VAL A 77 50.62 0.42 -15.09
CA VAL A 77 49.80 0.25 -16.30
C VAL A 77 48.36 -0.14 -15.94
N LEU A 78 48.19 -1.08 -15.00
CA LEU A 78 46.86 -1.48 -14.52
C LEU A 78 46.15 -0.33 -13.81
N PHE A 79 46.87 0.43 -12.98
CA PHE A 79 46.37 1.61 -12.29
C PHE A 79 45.92 2.70 -13.26
N MET A 80 46.72 3.02 -14.28
CA MET A 80 46.36 4.01 -15.31
C MET A 80 45.12 3.57 -16.10
N ALA A 81 45.03 2.29 -16.46
CA ALA A 81 43.84 1.75 -17.13
C ALA A 81 42.58 1.82 -16.24
N GLU A 82 42.74 1.60 -14.93
CA GLU A 82 41.65 1.73 -13.96
C GLU A 82 41.24 3.19 -13.71
N ALA A 83 42.20 4.11 -13.62
CA ALA A 83 41.95 5.55 -13.51
C ALA A 83 41.22 6.08 -14.76
N LEU A 84 41.66 5.67 -15.96
CA LEU A 84 40.96 5.98 -17.21
C LEU A 84 39.52 5.48 -17.18
N PHE A 85 39.28 4.23 -16.76
CA PHE A 85 37.92 3.71 -16.62
C PHE A 85 37.06 4.52 -15.63
N TYR A 86 37.57 4.78 -14.42
CA TYR A 86 36.82 5.51 -13.40
C TYR A 86 36.48 6.95 -13.79
N SER A 87 37.34 7.62 -14.57
CA SER A 87 37.07 8.97 -15.07
C SER A 87 35.83 9.06 -15.97
N TYR A 88 35.42 7.97 -16.62
CA TYR A 88 34.19 7.92 -17.42
C TYR A 88 33.03 7.25 -16.66
N TYR A 89 33.33 6.19 -15.90
CA TYR A 89 32.34 5.42 -15.17
C TYR A 89 31.64 6.24 -14.07
N PHE A 90 32.37 7.12 -13.38
CA PHE A 90 31.83 8.00 -12.34
C PHE A 90 31.45 9.41 -12.82
N ARG A 91 31.72 9.75 -14.09
CA ARG A 91 31.49 11.10 -14.64
C ARG A 91 30.05 11.58 -14.47
N ALA A 92 29.08 10.68 -14.68
CA ALA A 92 27.66 11.00 -14.49
C ALA A 92 27.33 11.33 -13.03
N LEU A 93 27.99 10.69 -12.06
CA LEU A 93 27.83 11.00 -10.64
C LEU A 93 28.41 12.38 -10.31
N ASP A 94 29.56 12.73 -10.89
CA ASP A 94 30.19 14.04 -10.69
C ASP A 94 29.28 15.16 -11.20
N VAL A 95 28.69 15.02 -12.40
CA VAL A 95 27.74 15.98 -12.98
C VAL A 95 26.50 16.18 -12.11
N ILE A 96 25.91 15.09 -11.63
CA ILE A 96 24.75 15.12 -10.72
C ILE A 96 25.13 15.83 -9.40
N SER A 97 26.31 15.53 -8.85
CA SER A 97 26.76 16.13 -7.59
C SER A 97 27.10 17.61 -7.68
N SER A 98 27.53 18.09 -8.87
CA SER A 98 27.91 19.48 -9.09
C SER A 98 26.77 20.37 -9.59
N GLY A 99 25.57 19.82 -9.84
CA GLY A 99 24.47 20.53 -10.47
C GLY A 99 24.78 21.02 -11.89
N ALA A 100 25.76 20.40 -12.56
CA ALA A 100 26.16 20.78 -13.91
C ALA A 100 25.14 20.23 -14.93
N ALA A 101 25.13 20.80 -16.14
CA ALA A 101 24.25 20.31 -17.21
C ALA A 101 24.47 18.80 -17.43
N PRO A 102 23.39 17.99 -17.49
CA PRO A 102 23.49 16.55 -17.63
C PRO A 102 24.30 16.17 -18.88
N ALA A 103 25.07 15.08 -18.79
CA ALA A 103 25.74 14.53 -19.96
C ALA A 103 24.70 14.10 -21.01
N ALA A 104 25.08 14.05 -22.29
CA ALA A 104 24.16 13.59 -23.34
C ALA A 104 23.72 12.12 -23.13
N LEU A 105 24.60 11.28 -22.60
CA LEU A 105 24.38 9.85 -22.34
C LEU A 105 25.00 9.41 -21.02
N THR A 106 24.30 8.52 -20.32
CA THR A 106 24.87 7.79 -19.17
C THR A 106 25.88 6.72 -19.63
N PHE A 107 26.80 6.30 -18.77
CA PHE A 107 27.76 5.23 -19.11
C PHE A 107 27.06 3.91 -19.46
N GLU A 108 26.00 3.54 -18.75
CA GLU A 108 25.24 2.31 -19.03
C GLU A 108 24.54 2.39 -20.39
N ALA A 109 23.93 3.53 -20.71
CA ALA A 109 23.36 3.77 -22.02
C ALA A 109 24.43 3.71 -23.11
N ALA A 110 25.56 4.37 -22.95
CA ALA A 110 26.68 4.31 -23.90
C ALA A 110 27.24 2.89 -24.07
N TYR A 111 27.35 2.14 -22.98
CA TYR A 111 27.79 0.74 -23.00
C TYR A 111 26.81 -0.17 -23.75
N ALA A 112 25.51 -0.04 -23.46
CA ALA A 112 24.46 -0.77 -24.16
C ALA A 112 24.41 -0.42 -25.65
N LEU A 113 24.44 0.88 -25.98
CA LEU A 113 24.47 1.39 -27.36
C LEU A 113 25.68 0.86 -28.15
N SER A 114 26.85 0.73 -27.51
CA SER A 114 28.07 0.21 -28.17
C SER A 114 28.01 -1.27 -28.58
N ARG A 115 27.00 -1.99 -28.09
CA ARG A 115 26.75 -3.41 -28.36
C ARG A 115 25.51 -3.62 -29.24
N LEU A 116 24.83 -2.55 -29.65
CA LEU A 116 23.69 -2.66 -30.54
C LEU A 116 24.12 -3.10 -31.93
N ASP A 117 23.36 -4.04 -32.48
CA ASP A 117 23.41 -4.40 -33.87
C ASP A 117 22.50 -3.43 -34.65
N GLU A 118 22.96 -2.92 -35.79
CA GLU A 118 22.22 -1.95 -36.60
C GLU A 118 21.00 -2.59 -37.29
N ASP A 119 21.05 -3.90 -37.49
CA ASP A 119 19.99 -4.68 -38.10
C ASP A 119 18.83 -4.97 -37.13
N ASP A 120 19.11 -4.98 -35.82
CA ASP A 120 18.11 -5.34 -34.81
C ASP A 120 18.40 -4.77 -33.42
N ILE A 121 17.84 -3.59 -33.16
CA ILE A 121 18.01 -2.90 -31.89
C ILE A 121 17.29 -3.64 -30.75
N THR A 122 16.10 -4.19 -30.99
CA THR A 122 15.32 -4.87 -29.95
C THR A 122 16.07 -6.09 -29.41
N GLN A 123 16.56 -6.96 -30.30
CA GLN A 123 17.34 -8.14 -29.90
C GLN A 123 18.64 -7.74 -29.22
N SER A 124 19.37 -6.78 -29.79
CA SER A 124 20.70 -6.44 -29.30
C SER A 124 20.65 -5.71 -27.96
N PHE A 125 19.68 -4.82 -27.73
CA PHE A 125 19.50 -4.15 -26.45
C PHE A 125 19.08 -5.12 -25.34
N PHE A 126 17.99 -5.86 -25.56
CA PHE A 126 17.44 -6.79 -24.56
C PHE A 126 18.24 -8.09 -24.43
N GLY A 127 19.20 -8.34 -25.34
CA GLY A 127 20.20 -9.39 -25.21
C GLY A 127 21.42 -9.01 -24.37
N THR A 128 21.58 -7.74 -23.99
CA THR A 128 22.62 -7.32 -23.03
C THR A 128 22.26 -7.71 -21.60
N ASP A 129 23.25 -7.81 -20.71
CA ASP A 129 23.02 -8.08 -19.28
C ASP A 129 22.04 -7.09 -18.64
N ILE A 130 22.09 -5.82 -19.05
CA ILE A 130 21.22 -4.76 -18.55
C ILE A 130 19.80 -4.93 -19.10
N GLY A 131 19.66 -5.18 -20.40
CA GLY A 131 18.36 -5.41 -21.02
C GLY A 131 17.67 -6.68 -20.50
N LEU A 132 18.43 -7.77 -20.31
CA LEU A 132 17.94 -8.98 -19.65
C LEU A 132 17.48 -8.71 -18.22
N MET A 133 18.22 -7.87 -17.47
CA MET A 133 17.80 -7.47 -16.13
C MET A 133 16.46 -6.72 -16.16
N VAL A 134 16.25 -5.82 -17.13
CA VAL A 134 14.96 -5.13 -17.33
C VAL A 134 13.84 -6.14 -17.62
N LEU A 135 14.07 -7.12 -18.49
CA LEU A 135 13.07 -8.17 -18.77
C LEU A 135 12.76 -9.03 -17.54
N LEU A 136 13.77 -9.46 -16.80
CA LEU A 136 13.59 -10.26 -15.58
C LEU A 136 12.81 -9.48 -14.52
N ARG A 137 13.09 -8.19 -14.34
CA ARG A 137 12.32 -7.30 -13.45
C ARG A 137 10.87 -7.10 -13.91
N LEU A 138 10.57 -7.25 -15.20
CA LEU A 138 9.20 -7.27 -15.71
C LEU A 138 8.49 -8.62 -15.49
N GLY A 139 9.18 -9.63 -14.96
CA GLY A 139 8.66 -10.99 -14.85
C GLY A 139 8.79 -11.80 -16.15
N ILE A 140 9.57 -11.32 -17.13
CA ILE A 140 9.75 -11.97 -18.43
C ILE A 140 11.06 -12.75 -18.43
N SER A 141 10.97 -14.06 -18.65
CA SER A 141 12.14 -14.93 -18.72
C SER A 141 12.93 -14.71 -20.02
N ALA A 142 14.24 -15.00 -19.98
CA ALA A 142 15.09 -14.99 -21.16
C ALA A 142 14.62 -16.01 -22.24
N ASP A 143 13.94 -17.08 -21.82
CA ASP A 143 13.41 -18.11 -22.73
C ASP A 143 12.21 -17.59 -23.51
N SER A 144 11.25 -16.97 -22.81
CA SER A 144 10.08 -16.33 -23.42
C SER A 144 10.48 -15.23 -24.41
N PHE A 145 11.53 -14.46 -24.08
CA PHE A 145 12.05 -13.47 -25.01
C PHE A 145 12.69 -14.12 -26.24
N ARG A 146 13.45 -15.21 -26.08
CA ARG A 146 14.04 -15.96 -27.21
C ARG A 146 12.99 -16.58 -28.12
N GLU A 147 11.86 -17.03 -27.59
CA GLU A 147 10.72 -17.52 -28.37
C GLU A 147 10.08 -16.38 -29.17
N PHE A 148 9.82 -15.24 -28.54
CA PHE A 148 9.35 -14.03 -29.22
C PHE A 148 10.26 -13.64 -30.40
N LEU A 149 11.59 -13.65 -30.21
CA LEU A 149 12.54 -13.30 -31.27
C LEU A 149 12.48 -14.24 -32.48
N LYS A 150 12.02 -15.49 -32.30
CA LYS A 150 11.83 -16.47 -33.39
C LYS A 150 10.51 -16.27 -34.13
N GLU A 151 9.46 -15.84 -33.44
CA GLU A 151 8.11 -15.69 -33.99
C GLU A 151 7.87 -14.33 -34.67
N ARG A 152 8.63 -13.30 -34.27
CA ARG A 152 8.47 -11.94 -34.82
C ARG A 152 8.78 -11.86 -36.31
N LYS A 153 8.08 -10.97 -37.00
CA LYS A 153 8.20 -10.79 -38.46
C LYS A 153 9.01 -9.56 -38.84
N SER A 154 8.97 -8.52 -38.03
CA SER A 154 9.70 -7.28 -38.26
C SER A 154 10.86 -7.13 -37.29
N ARG A 155 11.91 -6.42 -37.74
CA ARG A 155 13.09 -6.06 -36.94
C ARG A 155 13.18 -4.55 -36.86
N LEU A 156 13.53 -4.04 -35.69
CA LEU A 156 13.75 -2.61 -35.49
C LEU A 156 15.16 -2.25 -35.98
N ALA A 157 15.22 -1.69 -37.19
CA ALA A 157 16.47 -1.21 -37.78
C ALA A 157 16.87 0.16 -37.21
N ALA A 158 18.17 0.43 -37.18
CA ALA A 158 18.76 1.63 -36.59
C ALA A 158 18.29 2.96 -37.20
N ASN A 159 17.92 2.97 -38.48
CA ASN A 159 17.47 4.17 -39.20
C ASN A 159 16.11 4.70 -38.73
N VAL A 160 15.27 3.87 -38.10
CA VAL A 160 13.94 4.25 -37.58
C VAL A 160 13.98 4.52 -36.07
N PHE A 161 15.10 4.25 -35.41
CA PHE A 161 15.24 4.41 -33.97
C PHE A 161 15.69 5.81 -33.58
N ALA A 162 14.90 6.46 -32.74
CA ALA A 162 15.23 7.72 -32.12
C ALA A 162 14.85 7.69 -30.64
N VAL A 163 15.68 8.32 -29.81
CA VAL A 163 15.43 8.45 -28.38
C VAL A 163 15.04 9.87 -28.05
N GLU A 164 13.88 10.04 -27.44
CA GLU A 164 13.48 11.29 -26.81
C GLU A 164 13.97 11.29 -25.37
N SER A 165 14.79 12.28 -25.00
CA SER A 165 15.22 12.46 -23.61
C SER A 165 14.02 12.95 -22.79
N ARG A 166 13.54 12.14 -21.84
CA ARG A 166 12.40 12.50 -20.98
C ARG A 166 12.81 12.45 -19.50
N ASP A 167 13.21 13.60 -18.98
CA ASP A 167 13.40 13.88 -17.54
C ASP A 167 14.46 13.07 -16.78
N GLY A 168 15.44 12.47 -17.45
CA GLY A 168 16.55 11.77 -16.78
C GLY A 168 17.49 12.74 -16.05
N GLU A 169 17.64 12.58 -14.71
CA GLU A 169 18.54 13.40 -13.85
C GLU A 169 20.01 13.46 -14.33
N GLY A 170 20.44 12.60 -15.27
CA GLY A 170 21.82 12.49 -15.74
C GLY A 170 22.00 12.35 -17.26
N GLY A 171 20.98 12.62 -18.06
CA GLY A 171 20.98 12.43 -19.53
C GLY A 171 20.18 11.22 -19.99
N VAL A 172 20.34 10.84 -21.27
CA VAL A 172 19.67 9.67 -21.85
C VAL A 172 20.11 8.38 -21.14
N GLY A 173 19.14 7.68 -20.55
CA GLY A 173 19.32 6.46 -19.76
C GLY A 173 18.92 5.16 -20.44
N ILE A 174 19.01 4.06 -19.69
CA ILE A 174 18.46 2.74 -20.03
C ILE A 174 16.94 2.83 -20.18
N ALA A 175 16.26 3.57 -19.29
CA ALA A 175 14.82 3.75 -19.31
C ALA A 175 14.35 4.41 -20.61
N ASP A 176 15.03 5.47 -21.03
CA ASP A 176 14.73 6.19 -22.28
C ASP A 176 14.93 5.28 -23.51
N ILE A 177 16.02 4.50 -23.53
CA ILE A 177 16.28 3.54 -24.62
C ILE A 177 15.19 2.46 -24.65
N ALA A 178 14.87 1.85 -23.51
CA ALA A 178 13.85 0.80 -23.41
C ALA A 178 12.47 1.31 -23.87
N LEU A 179 12.08 2.51 -23.44
CA LEU A 179 10.84 3.16 -23.87
C LEU A 179 10.82 3.47 -25.37
N SER A 180 11.95 3.93 -25.90
CA SER A 180 12.07 4.23 -27.34
C SER A 180 11.93 2.96 -28.18
N VAL A 181 12.51 1.84 -27.71
CA VAL A 181 12.31 0.53 -28.35
C VAL A 181 10.85 0.10 -28.27
N PHE A 182 10.19 0.26 -27.12
CA PHE A 182 8.77 -0.05 -26.96
C PHE A 182 7.86 0.80 -27.86
N ALA A 183 8.18 2.07 -28.07
CA ALA A 183 7.41 2.95 -28.94
C ALA A 183 7.62 2.64 -30.43
N ALA A 184 8.84 2.24 -30.81
CA ALA A 184 9.21 2.00 -32.21
C ALA A 184 8.91 0.57 -32.69
N ASP A 185 8.93 -0.44 -31.82
CA ASP A 185 8.68 -1.84 -32.15
C ASP A 185 7.29 -2.29 -31.67
N GLY A 186 6.32 -2.27 -32.59
CA GLY A 186 4.93 -2.62 -32.31
C GLY A 186 4.71 -4.09 -31.95
N GLU A 187 5.52 -5.02 -32.48
CA GLU A 187 5.43 -6.45 -32.16
C GLU A 187 5.99 -6.71 -30.75
N PHE A 188 7.12 -6.06 -30.40
CA PHE A 188 7.65 -6.10 -29.05
C PHE A 188 6.68 -5.47 -28.03
N ALA A 189 6.06 -4.34 -28.37
CA ALA A 189 5.03 -3.72 -27.53
C ALA A 189 3.79 -4.62 -27.37
N ALA A 190 3.41 -5.37 -28.40
CA ALA A 190 2.33 -6.36 -28.30
C ALA A 190 2.75 -7.55 -27.42
N PHE A 191 4.00 -8.02 -27.52
CA PHE A 191 4.56 -9.05 -26.66
C PHE A 191 4.54 -8.63 -25.18
N LEU A 192 5.05 -7.44 -24.83
CA LEU A 192 5.01 -6.93 -23.45
C LEU A 192 3.57 -6.79 -22.92
N ARG A 193 2.62 -6.34 -23.76
CA ARG A 193 1.21 -6.23 -23.37
C ARG A 193 0.55 -7.56 -23.04
N ARG A 194 1.00 -8.69 -23.61
CA ARG A 194 0.52 -10.03 -23.23
C ARG A 194 0.85 -10.39 -21.78
N PHE A 195 1.94 -9.83 -21.25
CA PHE A 195 2.32 -9.95 -19.84
C PHE A 195 1.72 -8.83 -18.97
N GLY A 196 0.79 -8.03 -19.51
CA GLY A 196 0.17 -6.91 -18.78
C GLY A 196 1.09 -5.70 -18.58
N VAL A 197 2.25 -5.67 -19.25
CA VAL A 197 3.23 -4.57 -19.11
C VAL A 197 2.84 -3.39 -19.99
N GLN A 198 2.77 -2.21 -19.39
CA GLN A 198 2.54 -0.94 -20.07
C GLN A 198 3.84 -0.12 -20.16
N GLY A 199 3.84 0.91 -21.02
CA GLY A 199 4.99 1.83 -21.13
C GLY A 199 5.36 2.49 -19.80
N LYS A 200 4.38 2.81 -18.94
CA LYS A 200 4.63 3.35 -17.59
C LYS A 200 5.43 2.36 -16.72
N THR A 201 5.03 1.09 -16.69
CA THR A 201 5.71 0.01 -15.96
C THR A 201 7.14 -0.19 -16.49
N LEU A 202 7.32 -0.19 -17.81
CA LEU A 202 8.65 -0.30 -18.43
C LEU A 202 9.57 0.86 -18.04
N ARG A 203 9.04 2.10 -18.01
CA ARG A 203 9.79 3.27 -17.50
C ARG A 203 10.22 3.06 -16.06
N GLY A 204 9.28 2.64 -15.20
CA GLY A 204 9.54 2.38 -13.78
C GLY A 204 10.68 1.37 -13.57
N VAL A 205 10.64 0.25 -14.29
CA VAL A 205 11.72 -0.75 -14.26
C VAL A 205 13.05 -0.19 -14.73
N GLY A 206 13.07 0.54 -15.86
CA GLY A 206 14.30 1.13 -16.39
C GLY A 206 14.94 2.08 -15.37
N LEU A 207 14.13 2.94 -14.74
CA LEU A 207 14.57 3.88 -13.71
C LEU A 207 15.04 3.17 -12.42
N TRP A 208 14.39 2.06 -12.04
CA TRP A 208 14.84 1.25 -10.91
C TRP A 208 16.21 0.65 -11.19
N VAL A 209 16.39 -0.04 -12.34
CA VAL A 209 17.66 -0.66 -12.73
C VAL A 209 18.80 0.37 -12.80
N GLU A 210 18.55 1.55 -13.38
CA GLU A 210 19.52 2.65 -13.38
C GLU A 210 19.93 3.09 -11.98
N ARG A 211 18.96 3.16 -11.06
CA ARG A 211 19.20 3.62 -9.70
C ARG A 211 19.95 2.59 -8.88
N SER A 212 19.57 1.32 -8.93
CA SER A 212 20.32 0.25 -8.27
C SER A 212 21.76 0.19 -8.80
N GLY A 213 21.95 0.40 -10.11
CA GLY A 213 23.27 0.55 -10.73
C GLY A 213 24.05 1.78 -10.21
N ARG A 214 23.36 2.91 -10.06
CA ARG A 214 23.93 4.16 -9.50
C ARG A 214 24.37 3.99 -8.04
N GLU A 215 23.53 3.39 -7.19
CA GLU A 215 23.85 3.17 -5.78
C GLU A 215 25.07 2.26 -5.63
N ARG A 216 25.13 1.17 -6.40
CA ARG A 216 26.30 0.30 -6.45
C ARG A 216 27.58 1.06 -6.78
N ARG A 217 27.53 1.99 -7.75
CA ARG A 217 28.68 2.85 -8.10
C ARG A 217 29.10 3.77 -6.98
N LEU A 218 28.14 4.37 -6.27
CA LEU A 218 28.43 5.19 -5.11
C LEU A 218 29.16 4.40 -4.02
N PHE A 219 28.75 3.15 -3.79
CA PHE A 219 29.46 2.24 -2.87
C PHE A 219 30.85 1.85 -3.37
N GLU A 220 31.04 1.64 -4.67
CA GLU A 220 32.36 1.31 -5.26
C GLU A 220 33.37 2.48 -5.10
N ARG A 221 32.89 3.73 -5.09
CA ARG A 221 33.70 4.95 -4.91
C ARG A 221 33.86 5.29 -3.42
N TRP A 222 34.55 4.43 -2.67
CA TRP A 222 34.79 4.63 -1.23
C TRP A 222 35.56 5.93 -0.90
N TRP A 223 36.36 6.44 -1.85
CA TRP A 223 37.12 7.70 -1.72
C TRP A 223 36.31 8.94 -2.10
N SER A 224 35.01 8.80 -2.39
CA SER A 224 34.16 9.97 -2.63
C SER A 224 34.07 10.81 -1.36
N ARG A 225 33.84 12.12 -1.51
CA ARG A 225 33.56 13.01 -0.37
C ARG A 225 32.43 12.46 0.51
N GLU A 226 31.44 11.83 -0.11
CA GLU A 226 30.25 11.30 0.54
C GLU A 226 30.52 10.04 1.37
N SER A 227 31.42 9.18 0.90
CA SER A 227 31.85 7.97 1.59
C SER A 227 32.87 8.30 2.68
N LEU A 228 33.80 9.21 2.41
CA LEU A 228 34.79 9.68 3.38
C LEU A 228 34.15 10.54 4.49
N GLY A 229 33.11 11.30 4.18
CA GLY A 229 32.35 12.06 5.17
C GLY A 229 31.69 11.17 6.24
N ARG A 230 31.40 9.91 5.92
CA ARG A 230 30.87 8.92 6.88
C ARG A 230 31.94 8.40 7.85
N VAL A 231 33.23 8.60 7.54
CA VAL A 231 34.31 8.20 8.44
C VAL A 231 34.44 9.29 9.50
N GLU A 232 34.07 8.95 10.73
CA GLU A 232 34.19 9.87 11.87
C GLU A 232 35.65 10.31 12.03
N GLY A 233 35.87 11.62 12.10
CA GLY A 233 37.21 12.18 12.29
C GLY A 233 37.69 11.95 13.73
N ILE A 234 38.95 11.57 13.90
CA ILE A 234 39.56 11.38 15.22
C ILE A 234 39.55 12.72 15.98
N GLY A 235 38.95 12.77 17.17
CA GLY A 235 38.99 13.92 18.08
C GLY A 235 38.04 15.07 17.76
N LYS A 236 37.11 14.93 16.80
CA LYS A 236 36.13 15.98 16.47
C LYS A 236 35.18 16.30 17.64
N ASP A 237 34.85 15.31 18.46
CA ASP A 237 34.00 15.49 19.65
C ASP A 237 34.67 16.37 20.72
N TRP A 238 35.99 16.54 20.68
CA TRP A 238 36.72 17.36 21.66
C TRP A 238 36.63 18.86 21.38
N ALA A 239 36.09 19.26 20.22
CA ALA A 239 35.90 20.66 19.86
C ALA A 239 34.60 21.26 20.43
N TYR A 240 33.71 20.44 21.00
CA TYR A 240 32.40 20.84 21.50
C TYR A 240 32.24 20.53 22.99
N GLY A 241 31.32 21.24 23.66
CA GLY A 241 30.99 20.98 25.06
C GLY A 241 30.22 19.67 25.23
N GLY A 242 30.42 18.98 26.35
CA GLY A 242 29.63 17.80 26.70
C GLY A 242 28.24 18.18 27.23
N ALA A 243 27.25 17.31 26.99
CA ALA A 243 25.88 17.48 27.49
C ALA A 243 25.42 16.27 28.32
N TYR A 244 25.97 16.11 29.52
CA TYR A 244 25.79 14.96 30.40
C TYR A 244 24.39 14.84 31.00
N ILE A 245 23.74 15.96 31.34
CA ILE A 245 22.36 15.94 31.86
C ILE A 245 21.40 15.63 30.71
N LEU A 246 21.57 16.29 29.56
CA LEU A 246 20.77 15.97 28.37
C LEU A 246 20.93 14.49 27.97
N ASP A 247 22.14 13.94 27.90
CA ASP A 247 22.41 12.55 27.52
C ASP A 247 21.72 11.54 28.48
N ARG A 248 21.42 11.94 29.73
CA ARG A 248 20.63 11.10 30.67
C ARG A 248 19.18 10.95 30.24
N TYR A 249 18.60 12.01 29.67
CA TYR A 249 17.17 12.08 29.31
C TYR A 249 16.95 12.04 27.80
N SER A 250 17.96 11.70 27.00
CA SER A 250 17.84 11.73 25.55
C SER A 250 18.46 10.53 24.87
N LYS A 251 18.12 10.37 23.59
CA LYS A 251 18.69 9.38 22.70
C LYS A 251 19.27 10.10 21.49
N GLY A 252 20.54 9.85 21.20
CA GLY A 252 21.16 10.33 19.96
C GLY A 252 20.54 9.65 18.75
N VAL A 253 20.16 10.43 17.75
CA VAL A 253 19.73 9.91 16.45
C VAL A 253 20.97 9.66 15.62
N PHE A 254 21.46 8.43 15.67
CA PHE A 254 22.56 7.99 14.82
C PHE A 254 21.99 7.45 13.52
N ALA A 255 22.56 7.85 12.38
CA ALA A 255 22.33 7.20 11.10
C ALA A 255 22.99 5.81 11.08
N LYS A 256 22.58 4.89 11.97
CA LYS A 256 23.02 3.49 11.92
C LYS A 256 22.23 2.78 10.83
N GLY A 257 22.88 2.52 9.71
CA GLY A 257 22.42 1.58 8.70
C GLY A 257 21.87 2.23 7.43
N SER A 258 22.17 1.57 6.31
CA SER A 258 21.78 1.94 4.95
C SER A 258 20.26 2.05 4.72
N ALA A 259 19.42 1.57 5.64
CA ALA A 259 17.97 1.54 5.49
C ALA A 259 17.33 2.94 5.52
N VAL A 260 17.83 3.84 6.36
CA VAL A 260 17.28 5.21 6.51
C VAL A 260 17.75 6.15 5.40
N ALA A 261 18.82 5.80 4.70
CA ALA A 261 19.27 6.49 3.49
C ALA A 261 18.21 6.48 2.37
N LEU A 262 17.26 5.54 2.42
CA LEU A 262 16.37 5.18 1.33
C LEU A 262 15.13 6.09 1.24
N SER A 263 14.74 6.78 2.32
CA SER A 263 13.65 7.78 2.30
C SER A 263 14.15 9.20 1.98
N SER A 264 15.44 9.49 2.14
CA SER A 264 15.96 10.86 2.09
C SER A 264 15.88 11.54 0.71
N LYS A 265 15.60 10.80 -0.37
CA LYS A 265 15.41 11.37 -1.71
C LYS A 265 13.97 11.76 -2.01
N PHE A 266 13.01 11.29 -1.22
CA PHE A 266 11.60 11.73 -1.27
C PHE A 266 11.33 12.91 -0.37
N LEU A 267 12.12 13.00 0.68
CA LEU A 267 12.06 14.06 1.66
C LEU A 267 12.91 15.26 1.23
N SER A 268 13.41 15.32 -0.02
CA SER A 268 14.41 16.33 -0.38
C SER A 268 13.87 17.74 -0.24
N GLU A 269 12.66 18.03 -0.70
CA GLU A 269 12.07 19.37 -0.57
C GLU A 269 11.80 19.72 0.90
N GLU A 270 11.16 18.83 1.67
CA GLU A 270 10.85 19.12 3.08
C GLU A 270 12.09 19.11 3.99
N VAL A 271 13.11 18.28 3.68
CA VAL A 271 14.38 18.27 4.41
C VAL A 271 15.24 19.47 4.03
N GLU A 272 15.23 19.92 2.78
CA GLU A 272 15.86 21.17 2.36
C GLU A 272 15.18 22.38 3.03
N GLU A 273 13.86 22.37 3.15
CA GLU A 273 13.10 23.38 3.91
C GLU A 273 13.49 23.36 5.39
N LEU A 274 13.48 22.17 6.02
CA LEU A 274 13.90 21.98 7.41
C LEU A 274 15.35 22.44 7.63
N GLU A 275 16.27 22.07 6.73
CA GLU A 275 17.66 22.51 6.75
C GLU A 275 17.77 24.04 6.64
N THR A 276 17.01 24.65 5.73
CA THR A 276 16.99 26.10 5.54
C THR A 276 16.50 26.81 6.79
N ILE A 277 15.49 26.28 7.48
CA ILE A 277 14.98 26.81 8.75
C ILE A 277 16.04 26.71 9.84
N LEU A 278 16.65 25.54 10.02
CA LEU A 278 17.62 25.30 11.09
C LEU A 278 18.96 26.01 10.87
N ALA A 279 19.29 26.35 9.62
CA ALA A 279 20.49 27.13 9.27
C ALA A 279 20.34 28.64 9.53
N ARG A 280 19.15 29.13 9.91
CA ARG A 280 18.93 30.55 10.21
C ARG A 280 19.70 31.00 11.45
N ARG A 281 20.04 32.29 11.48
CA ARG A 281 20.75 32.91 12.61
C ARG A 281 19.85 33.27 13.80
N ARG A 282 18.53 33.25 13.66
CA ARG A 282 17.53 33.57 14.69
C ARG A 282 16.30 32.71 14.47
N GLU A 283 15.63 32.34 15.56
CA GLU A 283 14.39 31.54 15.54
C GLU A 283 14.54 30.28 14.68
N ALA A 284 15.66 29.57 14.87
CA ALA A 284 15.99 28.34 14.16
C ALA A 284 15.21 27.16 14.74
N ASN A 285 13.88 27.28 14.79
CA ASN A 285 12.98 26.25 15.30
C ASN A 285 12.00 25.81 14.23
N ALA A 286 11.90 24.49 14.04
CA ALA A 286 11.00 23.89 13.07
C ALA A 286 9.93 23.06 13.76
N LEU A 287 8.69 23.18 13.30
CA LEU A 287 7.57 22.33 13.70
C LEU A 287 7.16 21.45 12.53
N LEU A 288 7.42 20.16 12.66
CA LEU A 288 7.09 19.14 11.67
C LEU A 288 5.67 18.64 11.91
N VAL A 289 4.79 18.84 10.93
CA VAL A 289 3.40 18.38 10.96
C VAL A 289 3.18 17.35 9.87
N ALA A 290 2.77 16.15 10.28
CA ALA A 290 2.50 15.02 9.39
C ALA A 290 1.21 14.28 9.78
N GLN A 291 0.82 13.24 9.03
CA GLN A 291 -0.36 12.44 9.40
C GLN A 291 -0.07 11.57 10.62
N THR A 292 1.17 11.10 10.74
CA THR A 292 1.67 10.35 11.91
C THR A 292 2.98 10.94 12.43
N LEU A 293 3.33 10.64 13.68
CA LEU A 293 4.61 11.05 14.26
C LEU A 293 5.80 10.33 13.60
N ASP A 294 5.62 9.07 13.20
CA ASP A 294 6.65 8.31 12.48
C ASP A 294 7.02 8.99 11.16
N GLU A 295 6.00 9.47 10.44
CA GLU A 295 6.21 10.22 9.20
C GLU A 295 6.98 11.53 9.42
N ALA A 296 6.72 12.24 10.53
CA ALA A 296 7.48 13.44 10.89
C ALA A 296 8.91 13.08 11.32
N PHE A 297 9.09 11.92 11.97
CA PHE A 297 10.39 11.44 12.43
C PHE A 297 11.30 11.02 11.27
N ASP A 298 10.76 10.54 10.15
CA ASP A 298 11.52 10.28 8.92
C ASP A 298 12.30 11.51 8.42
N LEU A 299 11.73 12.72 8.56
CA LEU A 299 12.40 13.98 8.18
C LEU A 299 13.62 14.24 9.07
N ILE A 300 13.51 13.97 10.37
CA ILE A 300 14.62 14.07 11.33
C ILE A 300 15.74 13.09 10.97
N LEU A 301 15.36 11.86 10.65
CA LEU A 301 16.26 10.81 10.20
C LEU A 301 16.95 11.18 8.87
N GLY A 302 16.21 11.77 7.94
CA GLY A 302 16.74 12.33 6.68
C GLY A 302 17.78 13.42 6.93
N LEU A 303 17.47 14.39 7.79
CA LEU A 303 18.39 15.45 8.19
C LEU A 303 19.64 14.88 8.88
N ALA A 304 19.48 13.98 9.86
CA ALA A 304 20.60 13.34 10.56
C ALA A 304 21.53 12.57 9.59
N SER A 305 20.94 11.92 8.57
CA SER A 305 21.67 11.26 7.49
C SER A 305 22.47 12.27 6.66
N LEU A 306 21.90 13.44 6.31
CA LEU A 306 22.64 14.49 5.59
C LEU A 306 23.79 15.07 6.43
N ILE A 307 23.56 15.32 7.73
CA ILE A 307 24.57 15.85 8.65
C ILE A 307 25.73 14.86 8.77
N SER A 308 25.45 13.56 8.97
CA SER A 308 26.48 12.51 9.07
C SER A 308 27.30 12.34 7.78
N ARG A 309 26.77 12.76 6.63
CA ARG A 309 27.44 12.71 5.33
C ARG A 309 28.15 14.01 4.96
N GLY A 310 28.00 15.07 5.74
CA GLY A 310 28.55 16.40 5.45
C GLY A 310 27.99 17.03 4.17
N ARG A 311 26.72 16.72 3.83
CA ARG A 311 25.99 17.30 2.69
C ARG A 311 24.98 18.38 3.13
N VAL A 312 25.24 19.00 4.27
CA VAL A 312 24.37 20.05 4.83
C VAL A 312 24.98 21.44 4.67
N LEU A 313 24.16 22.46 4.87
CA LEU A 313 24.58 23.84 5.02
C LEU A 313 25.64 23.95 6.13
N PRO A 314 26.66 24.82 5.96
CA PRO A 314 27.77 24.92 6.92
C PRO A 314 27.36 25.17 8.38
N ALA A 315 26.20 25.78 8.60
CA ALA A 315 25.66 26.04 9.95
C ALA A 315 25.25 24.77 10.70
N LEU A 316 24.91 23.70 9.98
CA LEU A 316 24.45 22.42 10.52
C LEU A 316 25.52 21.34 10.50
N GLU A 317 26.70 21.64 9.96
CA GLU A 317 27.81 20.70 9.92
C GLU A 317 28.24 20.32 11.35
N HIS A 318 28.44 19.02 11.58
CA HIS A 318 28.85 18.44 12.87
C HIS A 318 27.86 18.64 14.05
N LYS A 319 26.62 19.03 13.77
CA LYS A 319 25.55 19.01 14.77
C LYS A 319 25.15 17.57 15.14
N ARG A 320 24.79 17.35 16.39
CA ARG A 320 24.21 16.12 16.95
C ARG A 320 22.70 16.31 17.06
N VAL A 321 21.95 15.44 16.38
CA VAL A 321 20.49 15.37 16.52
C VAL A 321 20.15 14.50 17.73
N VAL A 322 19.45 15.08 18.70
CA VAL A 322 19.19 14.46 20.00
C VAL A 322 17.70 14.53 20.32
N VAL A 323 17.07 13.38 20.54
CA VAL A 323 15.63 13.29 20.88
C VAL A 323 15.47 13.21 22.39
N LEU A 324 14.66 14.10 22.95
CA LEU A 324 14.35 14.13 24.37
C LEU A 324 13.32 13.05 24.74
N ASP A 325 13.67 12.16 25.67
CA ASP A 325 12.75 11.18 26.24
C ASP A 325 11.92 11.84 27.34
N GLN A 326 10.80 12.42 26.92
CA GLN A 326 9.90 13.20 27.77
C GLN A 326 9.32 12.35 28.91
N ASN A 327 8.98 11.10 28.63
CA ASN A 327 8.43 10.16 29.60
C ASN A 327 9.43 9.89 30.71
N LYS A 328 10.70 9.70 30.35
CA LYS A 328 11.79 9.50 31.31
C LYS A 328 12.05 10.75 32.15
N LEU A 329 11.97 11.94 31.56
CA LEU A 329 12.10 13.21 32.29
C LEU A 329 11.02 13.32 33.37
N VAL A 330 9.74 13.20 32.99
CA VAL A 330 8.60 13.29 33.90
C VAL A 330 8.64 12.21 34.99
N ALA A 331 9.00 10.98 34.65
CA ALA A 331 9.07 9.87 35.60
C ALA A 331 10.16 10.06 36.68
N ILE A 332 11.30 10.65 36.33
CA ILE A 332 12.43 10.86 37.24
C ILE A 332 12.23 12.11 38.11
N THR A 333 11.61 13.15 37.56
CA THR A 333 11.38 14.41 38.26
C THR A 333 10.07 14.37 39.05
N ALA A 334 10.14 13.85 40.27
CA ALA A 334 9.01 13.91 41.20
C ALA A 334 8.76 15.36 41.67
N GLY A 335 7.80 16.05 41.04
CA GLY A 335 7.29 17.36 41.44
C GLY A 335 7.65 18.52 40.51
N LYS A 336 6.74 19.50 40.41
CA LYS A 336 6.81 20.66 39.49
C LYS A 336 8.17 21.37 39.50
N ALA A 337 8.63 21.86 40.65
CA ALA A 337 9.86 22.66 40.74
C ALA A 337 11.12 21.89 40.28
N ARG A 338 11.15 20.57 40.50
CA ARG A 338 12.27 19.73 40.09
C ARG A 338 12.24 19.47 38.58
N PHE A 339 11.05 19.24 38.03
CA PHE A 339 10.85 19.10 36.59
C PHE A 339 11.29 20.37 35.85
N GLU A 340 10.81 21.54 36.28
CA GLU A 340 11.14 22.83 35.68
C GLU A 340 12.65 23.12 35.79
N GLY A 341 13.26 22.85 36.95
CA GLY A 341 14.69 23.04 37.16
C GLY A 341 15.57 22.10 36.32
N GLU A 342 15.18 20.85 36.11
CA GLU A 342 15.92 19.94 35.22
C GLU A 342 15.75 20.32 33.75
N LEU A 343 14.55 20.75 33.34
CA LEU A 343 14.29 21.21 31.98
C LEU A 343 15.13 22.45 31.62
N ILE A 344 15.24 23.41 32.55
CA ILE A 344 16.12 24.58 32.40
C ILE A 344 17.58 24.16 32.19
N LYS A 345 18.09 23.24 33.02
CA LYS A 345 19.48 22.73 32.87
C LYS A 345 19.70 22.05 31.54
N ILE A 346 18.72 21.28 31.05
CA ILE A 346 18.79 20.62 29.74
C ILE A 346 18.97 21.68 28.64
N PHE A 347 18.23 22.79 28.68
CA PHE A 347 18.37 23.87 27.70
C PHE A 347 19.72 24.60 27.82
N GLU A 348 20.14 24.95 29.03
CA GLU A 348 21.44 25.62 29.27
C GLU A 348 22.62 24.77 28.79
N GLU A 349 22.60 23.47 29.08
CA GLU A 349 23.64 22.54 28.67
C GLU A 349 23.62 22.31 27.14
N SER A 350 22.44 22.29 26.53
CA SER A 350 22.30 22.19 25.07
C SER A 350 22.92 23.39 24.35
N ILE A 351 22.73 24.59 24.90
CA ILE A 351 23.35 25.83 24.41
C ILE A 351 24.87 25.80 24.62
N ALA A 352 25.32 25.38 25.81
CA ALA A 352 26.75 25.32 26.14
C ALA A 352 27.53 24.30 25.28
N ALA A 353 26.89 23.19 24.90
CA ALA A 353 27.48 22.20 24.01
C ALA A 353 27.73 22.75 22.60
N GLY A 354 26.86 23.65 22.12
CA GLY A 354 27.02 24.39 20.86
C GLY A 354 26.81 23.56 19.58
N ASN A 355 26.74 22.23 19.67
CA ASN A 355 26.52 21.33 18.54
C ASN A 355 25.21 20.54 18.62
N ILE A 356 24.20 20.98 19.35
CA ILE A 356 22.97 20.18 19.57
C ILE A 356 21.80 20.72 18.74
N ILE A 357 21.09 19.80 18.07
CA ILE A 357 19.73 19.99 17.56
C ILE A 357 18.82 19.18 18.48
N LEU A 358 18.00 19.86 19.28
CA LEU A 358 17.12 19.24 20.26
C LEU A 358 15.78 18.90 19.60
N VAL A 359 15.35 17.64 19.70
CA VAL A 359 14.12 17.16 19.08
C VAL A 359 13.10 16.76 20.14
N PHE A 360 11.89 17.31 20.04
CA PHE A 360 10.69 16.86 20.75
C PHE A 360 9.87 15.98 19.81
N ASP A 361 9.86 14.67 20.06
CA ASP A 361 9.20 13.64 19.25
C ASP A 361 7.66 13.66 19.30
N ASP A 362 7.08 14.21 20.36
CA ASP A 362 5.63 14.48 20.48
C ASP A 362 5.43 15.72 21.35
N LEU A 363 5.45 16.92 20.75
CA LEU A 363 5.28 18.17 21.49
C LEU A 363 3.89 18.28 22.15
N PRO A 364 2.77 17.91 21.48
CA PRO A 364 1.45 17.93 22.13
C PRO A 364 1.36 17.06 23.39
N ALA A 365 1.91 15.83 23.36
CA ALA A 365 1.93 14.96 24.54
C ALA A 365 2.80 15.54 25.66
N PHE A 366 3.92 16.19 25.31
CA PHE A 366 4.77 16.88 26.27
C PHE A 366 4.00 17.96 27.03
N LEU A 367 3.35 18.85 26.27
CA LEU A 367 2.60 19.99 26.80
C LEU A 367 1.42 19.51 27.65
N GLY A 368 0.71 18.48 27.21
CA GLY A 368 -0.39 17.87 27.97
C GLY A 368 0.08 17.28 29.30
N SER A 369 1.19 16.54 29.28
CA SER A 369 1.76 15.92 30.48
C SER A 369 2.28 16.97 31.47
N ALA A 370 2.96 18.00 30.97
CA ALA A 370 3.45 19.10 31.78
C ALA A 370 2.32 19.92 32.42
N ALA A 371 1.25 20.19 31.67
CA ALA A 371 0.07 20.89 32.16
C ALA A 371 -0.64 20.07 33.27
N ALA A 372 -0.74 18.75 33.11
CA ALA A 372 -1.26 17.85 34.15
C ALA A 372 -0.39 17.85 35.42
N PHE A 373 0.91 18.09 35.28
CA PHE A 373 1.86 18.31 36.38
C PHE A 373 1.84 19.74 36.96
N GLY A 374 1.01 20.64 36.42
CA GLY A 374 0.87 22.03 36.87
C GLY A 374 2.03 22.95 36.45
N SER A 375 2.86 22.54 35.49
CA SER A 375 3.96 23.33 34.94
C SER A 375 3.54 24.05 33.67
N ASP A 376 3.92 25.32 33.55
CA ASP A 376 3.75 26.09 32.32
C ASP A 376 5.05 26.02 31.51
N VAL A 377 5.22 24.92 30.79
CA VAL A 377 6.44 24.66 30.01
C VAL A 377 6.63 25.67 28.88
N VAL A 378 5.54 26.22 28.32
CA VAL A 378 5.64 27.17 27.20
C VAL A 378 6.40 28.43 27.63
N SER A 379 6.12 28.96 28.82
CA SER A 379 6.84 30.13 29.35
C SER A 379 8.28 29.83 29.73
N ILE A 380 8.59 28.58 30.13
CA ILE A 380 9.97 28.13 30.39
C ILE A 380 10.76 28.01 29.09
N MET A 381 10.14 27.54 28.00
CA MET A 381 10.78 27.34 26.70
C MET A 381 10.99 28.63 25.92
N ASP A 382 10.11 29.62 26.05
CA ASP A 382 10.12 30.85 25.23
C ASP A 382 11.48 31.58 25.17
N PRO A 383 12.23 31.76 26.28
CA PRO A 383 13.55 32.38 26.26
C PRO A 383 14.58 31.58 25.44
N TYR A 384 14.48 30.25 25.46
CA TYR A 384 15.41 29.35 24.77
C TYR A 384 15.06 29.22 23.29
N LEU A 385 13.77 29.18 22.95
CA LEU A 385 13.30 29.17 21.56
C LEU A 385 13.62 30.50 20.84
N SER A 386 13.67 31.60 21.58
CA SER A 386 14.09 32.91 21.05
C SER A 386 15.62 33.02 20.86
N SER A 387 16.40 32.11 21.46
CA SER A 387 17.85 32.15 21.42
C SER A 387 18.39 31.69 20.06
N PRO A 388 19.39 32.37 19.48
CA PRO A 388 20.05 31.92 18.26
C PRO A 388 21.00 30.73 18.50
N ALA A 389 21.23 30.35 19.76
CA ALA A 389 22.23 29.37 20.15
C ALA A 389 21.70 27.93 20.25
N LEU A 390 20.37 27.73 20.18
CA LEU A 390 19.74 26.44 20.24
C LEU A 390 18.87 26.21 19.01
N GLN A 391 19.07 25.09 18.34
CA GLN A 391 18.16 24.59 17.30
C GLN A 391 17.16 23.64 17.92
N VAL A 392 15.86 23.88 17.71
CA VAL A 392 14.79 23.01 18.22
C VAL A 392 13.93 22.49 17.08
N VAL A 393 13.67 21.19 17.06
CA VAL A 393 12.67 20.59 16.18
C VAL A 393 11.57 19.97 17.02
N ALA A 394 10.32 20.26 16.71
CA ALA A 394 9.16 19.68 17.36
C ALA A 394 8.33 18.90 16.36
N LEU A 395 7.79 17.76 16.78
CA LEU A 395 6.92 16.91 15.96
C LEU A 395 5.48 16.97 16.49
N SER A 396 4.53 16.93 15.58
CA SER A 396 3.11 16.79 15.87
C SER A 396 2.40 16.06 14.74
N ASP A 397 1.42 15.23 15.09
CA ASP A 397 0.42 14.82 14.10
C ASP A 397 -0.56 15.97 13.80
N THR A 398 -1.24 15.86 12.66
CA THR A 398 -2.13 16.91 12.15
C THR A 398 -3.29 17.18 13.10
N GLU A 399 -3.86 16.15 13.73
CA GLU A 399 -5.01 16.29 14.63
C GLU A 399 -4.63 17.04 15.92
N ARG A 400 -3.56 16.59 16.59
CA ARG A 400 -3.08 17.18 17.84
C ARG A 400 -2.45 18.55 17.62
N PHE A 401 -1.93 18.83 16.43
CA PHE A 401 -1.47 20.17 16.04
C PHE A 401 -2.61 21.19 16.15
N HIS A 402 -3.75 20.94 15.49
CA HIS A 402 -4.91 21.83 15.49
C HIS A 402 -5.52 22.01 16.90
N ARG A 403 -5.43 20.97 17.74
CA ARG A 403 -6.01 21.01 19.10
C ARG A 403 -5.14 21.71 20.14
N PHE A 404 -3.82 21.49 20.12
CA PHE A 404 -2.94 21.88 21.23
C PHE A 404 -1.90 22.94 20.86
N ILE A 405 -1.48 23.02 19.59
CA ILE A 405 -0.40 23.92 19.15
C ILE A 405 -0.97 25.16 18.46
N GLU A 406 -1.82 24.97 17.45
CA GLU A 406 -2.40 26.06 16.65
C GLU A 406 -3.15 27.13 17.48
N PRO A 407 -3.89 26.78 18.55
CA PRO A 407 -4.55 27.79 19.38
C PRO A 407 -3.57 28.68 20.16
N ASN A 408 -2.32 28.28 20.33
CA ASN A 408 -1.32 28.99 21.11
C ASN A 408 -0.45 29.89 20.21
N ALA A 409 -0.85 31.15 20.08
CA ALA A 409 -0.16 32.15 19.25
C ALA A 409 1.30 32.38 19.65
N ALA A 410 1.63 32.28 20.95
CA ALA A 410 3.00 32.47 21.43
C ALA A 410 3.91 31.36 20.89
N LEU A 411 3.47 30.10 20.99
CA LEU A 411 4.20 28.95 20.47
C LEU A 411 4.31 28.99 18.94
N MET A 412 3.21 29.31 18.24
CA MET A 412 3.19 29.41 16.77
C MET A 412 4.12 30.49 16.23
N SER A 413 4.34 31.57 16.99
CA SER A 413 5.28 32.62 16.58
C SER A 413 6.75 32.20 16.65
N ARG A 414 7.06 31.11 17.37
CA ARG A 414 8.45 30.63 17.59
C ARG A 414 8.88 29.54 16.64
N PHE A 415 7.94 28.88 15.96
CA PHE A 415 8.20 27.73 15.09
C PHE A 415 7.75 28.00 13.67
N GLU A 416 8.59 27.64 12.71
CA GLU A 416 8.18 27.56 11.32
C GLU A 416 7.63 26.18 10.99
N LYS A 417 6.44 26.14 10.40
CA LYS A 417 5.72 24.90 10.12
C LYS A 417 6.23 24.29 8.80
N VAL A 418 6.77 23.08 8.87
CA VAL A 418 7.05 22.23 7.71
C VAL A 418 5.99 21.13 7.69
N THR A 419 5.22 21.06 6.60
CA THR A 419 4.16 20.06 6.46
C THR A 419 4.60 19.00 5.48
N ARG A 420 4.60 17.74 5.89
CA ARG A 420 4.91 16.63 4.99
C ARG A 420 3.82 16.51 3.93
N ARG A 421 4.19 16.53 2.65
CA ARG A 421 3.27 16.17 1.57
C ARG A 421 3.26 14.65 1.45
N SER A 422 2.07 14.03 1.45
CA SER A 422 1.96 12.59 1.23
C SER A 422 2.50 12.28 -0.17
N GLY A 423 3.58 11.50 -0.24
CA GLY A 423 4.14 11.08 -1.52
C GLY A 423 3.11 10.25 -2.27
N GLY A 424 2.88 10.56 -3.56
CA GLY A 424 1.98 9.77 -4.40
C GLY A 424 2.42 8.31 -4.55
N GLU A 425 1.67 7.52 -5.31
CA GLU A 425 1.97 6.10 -5.58
C GLU A 425 3.41 5.86 -6.05
N GLU A 426 3.95 6.76 -6.88
CA GLU A 426 5.34 6.69 -7.34
C GLU A 426 6.35 6.80 -6.19
N ALA A 427 6.02 7.50 -5.12
CA ALA A 427 6.89 7.61 -3.97
C ALA A 427 6.97 6.31 -3.17
N VAL A 428 5.81 5.71 -2.92
CA VAL A 428 5.73 4.40 -2.27
C VAL A 428 6.50 3.35 -3.08
N LEU A 429 6.35 3.34 -4.41
CA LEU A 429 7.05 2.40 -5.26
C LEU A 429 8.56 2.48 -5.11
N LYS A 430 9.16 3.67 -5.07
CA LYS A 430 10.62 3.71 -4.95
C LYS A 430 11.14 3.36 -3.55
N ILE A 431 10.32 3.51 -2.51
CA ILE A 431 10.64 2.98 -1.18
C ILE A 431 10.64 1.45 -1.23
N LEU A 432 9.64 0.85 -1.89
CA LEU A 432 9.58 -0.60 -2.09
C LEU A 432 10.72 -1.13 -2.95
N GLU A 433 11.11 -0.43 -4.03
CA GLU A 433 12.27 -0.76 -4.88
C GLU A 433 13.56 -0.88 -4.05
N ASN A 434 13.77 0.10 -3.18
CA ASN A 434 14.93 0.20 -2.31
C ASN A 434 14.96 -0.91 -1.24
N GLU A 435 13.83 -1.17 -0.59
CA GLU A 435 13.75 -2.26 0.40
C GLU A 435 13.83 -3.63 -0.27
N ALA A 436 13.27 -3.79 -1.47
CA ALA A 436 13.43 -4.98 -2.29
C ALA A 436 14.92 -5.25 -2.57
N ASP A 437 15.66 -4.27 -3.10
CA ASP A 437 17.10 -4.43 -3.39
C ASP A 437 17.90 -4.88 -2.14
N ARG A 438 17.53 -4.39 -0.95
CA ARG A 438 18.13 -4.79 0.33
C ARG A 438 17.79 -6.24 0.69
N LEU A 439 16.52 -6.63 0.60
CA LEU A 439 16.07 -7.99 0.91
C LEU A 439 16.68 -9.00 -0.07
N GLU A 440 16.78 -8.68 -1.35
CA GLU A 440 17.39 -9.55 -2.36
C GLU A 440 18.86 -9.84 -2.05
N ALA A 441 19.60 -8.84 -1.56
CA ALA A 441 20.99 -8.99 -1.18
C ALA A 441 21.21 -9.93 0.02
N VAL A 442 20.23 -10.01 0.93
CA VAL A 442 20.32 -10.79 2.18
C VAL A 442 19.65 -12.17 2.04
N GLU A 443 18.43 -12.19 1.52
CA GLU A 443 17.51 -13.33 1.56
C GLU A 443 17.54 -14.17 0.28
N LYS A 444 18.29 -13.76 -0.75
CA LYS A 444 18.44 -14.44 -2.05
C LYS A 444 17.10 -14.67 -2.77
N VAL A 445 16.15 -13.77 -2.59
CA VAL A 445 14.92 -13.68 -3.39
C VAL A 445 15.11 -12.67 -4.53
N PHE A 446 14.16 -12.59 -5.44
CA PHE A 446 14.13 -11.61 -6.52
C PHE A 446 12.70 -11.11 -6.75
N PHE A 447 12.47 -9.81 -6.61
CA PHE A 447 11.17 -9.17 -6.80
C PHE A 447 11.00 -8.67 -8.24
N THR A 448 9.86 -8.96 -8.84
CA THR A 448 9.45 -8.29 -10.08
C THR A 448 8.84 -6.93 -9.76
N TYR A 449 8.93 -5.98 -10.69
CA TYR A 449 8.30 -4.67 -10.55
C TYR A 449 6.76 -4.74 -10.52
N PRO A 450 6.10 -5.60 -11.33
CA PRO A 450 4.67 -5.86 -11.17
C PRO A 450 4.30 -6.36 -9.76
N ALA A 451 5.19 -7.10 -9.07
CA ALA A 451 4.96 -7.47 -7.68
C ALA A 451 4.96 -6.23 -6.78
N LEU A 452 5.92 -5.31 -6.93
CA LEU A 452 5.98 -4.06 -6.14
C LEU A 452 4.76 -3.15 -6.39
N GLU A 453 4.35 -2.98 -7.65
CA GLU A 453 3.11 -2.28 -8.01
C GLU A 453 1.89 -2.93 -7.36
N THR A 454 1.85 -4.26 -7.35
CA THR A 454 0.76 -5.01 -6.72
C THR A 454 0.80 -4.85 -5.20
N ILE A 455 1.96 -4.86 -4.56
CA ILE A 455 2.12 -4.62 -3.12
C ILE A 455 1.59 -3.23 -2.77
N ALA A 456 2.06 -2.17 -3.45
CA ALA A 456 1.61 -0.81 -3.19
C ALA A 456 0.09 -0.66 -3.35
N ARG A 457 -0.48 -1.16 -4.45
CA ARG A 457 -1.93 -1.06 -4.71
C ARG A 457 -2.76 -1.86 -3.70
N THR A 458 -2.36 -3.10 -3.42
CA THR A 458 -3.13 -3.98 -2.52
C THR A 458 -3.02 -3.57 -1.07
N ALA A 459 -1.85 -3.04 -0.65
CA ALA A 459 -1.68 -2.44 0.66
C ALA A 459 -2.62 -1.25 0.88
N ASP A 460 -2.88 -0.42 -0.14
CA ASP A 460 -3.86 0.67 -0.01
C ASP A 460 -5.30 0.17 -0.02
N GLN A 461 -5.59 -0.77 -0.93
CA GLN A 461 -6.96 -1.22 -1.19
C GLN A 461 -7.53 -2.14 -0.11
N TYR A 462 -6.72 -3.05 0.44
CA TYR A 462 -7.20 -4.13 1.32
C TYR A 462 -6.79 -3.96 2.78
N PHE A 463 -5.86 -3.06 3.09
CA PHE A 463 -5.39 -2.79 4.45
C PHE A 463 -5.72 -1.34 4.84
N PRO A 464 -6.97 -1.07 5.28
CA PRO A 464 -7.39 0.27 5.70
C PRO A 464 -6.69 0.73 6.98
N SER A 465 -6.24 -0.21 7.82
CA SER A 465 -5.43 0.07 9.00
C SER A 465 -3.95 0.23 8.64
N GLY A 466 -3.31 1.26 9.18
CA GLY A 466 -1.91 1.58 8.93
C GLY A 466 -1.74 2.66 7.86
N VAL A 467 -0.52 3.20 7.77
CA VAL A 467 -0.19 4.35 6.93
C VAL A 467 0.77 3.93 5.83
N MET A 468 0.63 4.51 4.65
CA MET A 468 1.59 4.32 3.57
C MET A 468 2.85 5.13 3.86
N PRO A 469 4.07 4.60 3.64
CA PRO A 469 4.41 3.35 2.93
C PRO A 469 4.50 2.11 3.83
N ASP A 470 4.41 2.25 5.15
CA ASP A 470 4.73 1.20 6.12
C ASP A 470 3.95 -0.09 5.87
N LYS A 471 2.63 0.02 5.66
CA LYS A 471 1.80 -1.15 5.35
C LYS A 471 2.21 -1.89 4.06
N ALA A 472 2.79 -1.20 3.09
CA ALA A 472 3.33 -1.82 1.88
C ALA A 472 4.69 -2.49 2.15
N VAL A 473 5.54 -1.87 2.97
CA VAL A 473 6.83 -2.43 3.41
C VAL A 473 6.62 -3.68 4.27
N ASP A 474 5.63 -3.66 5.17
CA ASP A 474 5.25 -4.83 5.97
C ASP A 474 4.80 -6.00 5.09
N LEU A 475 3.96 -5.72 4.09
CA LEU A 475 3.51 -6.73 3.13
C LEU A 475 4.68 -7.30 2.31
N LEU A 476 5.63 -6.45 1.90
CA LEU A 476 6.86 -6.83 1.20
C LEU A 476 7.77 -7.71 2.07
N ASN A 477 7.93 -7.38 3.36
CA ASN A 477 8.73 -8.18 4.28
C ASN A 477 8.09 -9.55 4.59
N GLU A 478 6.77 -9.60 4.70
CA GLU A 478 6.05 -10.83 5.03
C GLU A 478 6.01 -11.84 3.88
N ILE A 479 6.08 -11.38 2.63
CA ILE A 479 6.08 -12.30 1.48
C ILE A 479 7.36 -13.14 1.39
N VAL A 480 8.50 -12.62 1.85
CA VAL A 480 9.80 -13.29 1.77
C VAL A 480 9.83 -14.65 2.49
N PRO A 481 9.46 -14.76 3.78
CA PRO A 481 9.46 -16.06 4.46
C PRO A 481 8.49 -17.05 3.81
N LYS A 482 7.35 -16.58 3.27
CA LYS A 482 6.37 -17.43 2.58
C LYS A 482 6.89 -17.95 1.24
N ALA A 483 7.50 -17.08 0.43
CA ALA A 483 8.13 -17.46 -0.83
C ALA A 483 9.25 -18.49 -0.59
N ARG A 484 10.07 -18.28 0.45
CA ARG A 484 11.12 -19.24 0.83
C ARG A 484 10.58 -20.59 1.28
N GLN A 485 9.49 -20.62 2.05
CA GLN A 485 8.84 -21.88 2.43
C GLN A 485 8.30 -22.64 1.21
N ALA A 486 7.80 -21.93 0.20
CA ALA A 486 7.36 -22.50 -1.07
C ALA A 486 8.50 -22.88 -2.03
N GLY A 487 9.77 -22.59 -1.68
CA GLY A 487 10.92 -22.81 -2.55
C GLY A 487 10.99 -21.87 -3.76
N GLN A 488 10.24 -20.77 -3.73
CA GLN A 488 10.19 -19.78 -4.80
C GLN A 488 11.32 -18.76 -4.62
N VAL A 489 12.07 -18.53 -5.70
CA VAL A 489 13.14 -17.52 -5.74
C VAL A 489 12.64 -16.20 -6.31
N ILE A 490 11.72 -16.25 -7.28
CA ILE A 490 11.14 -15.09 -7.94
C ILE A 490 9.76 -14.83 -7.32
N ILE A 491 9.54 -13.60 -6.87
CA ILE A 491 8.27 -13.13 -6.32
C ILE A 491 7.61 -12.26 -7.38
N ASP A 492 6.50 -12.73 -7.92
CA ASP A 492 5.72 -12.01 -8.92
C ASP A 492 4.34 -11.59 -8.37
N ARG A 493 3.53 -10.97 -9.22
CA ARG A 493 2.17 -10.51 -8.90
C ARG A 493 1.31 -11.62 -8.27
N SER A 494 1.40 -12.85 -8.75
CA SER A 494 0.59 -13.98 -8.26
C SER A 494 0.79 -14.26 -6.78
N GLU A 495 2.03 -14.26 -6.32
CA GLU A 495 2.42 -14.56 -4.94
C GLU A 495 1.90 -13.49 -3.99
N VAL A 496 1.98 -12.22 -4.41
CA VAL A 496 1.45 -11.08 -3.63
C VAL A 496 -0.06 -11.22 -3.47
N LEU A 497 -0.79 -11.51 -4.54
CA LEU A 497 -2.25 -11.63 -4.49
C LEU A 497 -2.69 -12.84 -3.66
N ALA A 498 -1.95 -13.95 -3.72
CA ALA A 498 -2.21 -15.12 -2.88
C ALA A 498 -2.00 -14.81 -1.38
N LEU A 499 -0.95 -14.04 -1.05
CA LEU A 499 -0.71 -13.56 0.32
C LEU A 499 -1.85 -12.68 0.82
N VAL A 500 -2.29 -11.72 0.00
CA VAL A 500 -3.39 -10.81 0.36
C VAL A 500 -4.70 -11.59 0.54
N GLU A 501 -5.02 -12.53 -0.36
CA GLU A 501 -6.19 -13.41 -0.24
C GLU A 501 -6.14 -14.23 1.06
N GLN A 502 -4.98 -14.78 1.41
CA GLN A 502 -4.80 -15.53 2.66
C GLN A 502 -5.00 -14.66 3.91
N LYS A 503 -4.48 -13.42 3.93
CA LYS A 503 -4.57 -12.55 5.12
C LYS A 503 -5.94 -11.92 5.30
N THR A 504 -6.56 -11.52 4.21
CA THR A 504 -7.80 -10.72 4.24
C THR A 504 -9.04 -11.59 4.06
N GLY A 505 -8.89 -12.80 3.51
CA GLY A 505 -10.01 -13.62 3.05
C GLY A 505 -10.72 -13.04 1.82
N ILE A 506 -10.16 -11.99 1.20
CA ILE A 506 -10.72 -11.32 0.02
C ILE A 506 -10.04 -11.86 -1.23
N PRO A 507 -10.79 -12.36 -2.22
CA PRO A 507 -10.21 -12.77 -3.50
C PRO A 507 -9.53 -11.57 -4.21
N ALA A 508 -8.20 -11.51 -4.20
CA ALA A 508 -7.43 -10.37 -4.74
C ALA A 508 -6.83 -10.63 -6.14
N GLY A 509 -7.04 -11.81 -6.72
CA GLY A 509 -6.43 -12.25 -7.99
C GLY A 509 -7.41 -12.49 -9.13
N GLU A 510 -6.86 -13.06 -10.22
CA GLU A 510 -7.64 -13.55 -11.36
C GLU A 510 -8.71 -14.54 -10.91
N VAL A 511 -9.84 -14.53 -11.63
CA VAL A 511 -10.97 -15.40 -11.33
C VAL A 511 -10.57 -16.85 -11.58
N LYS A 512 -10.50 -17.64 -10.52
CA LYS A 512 -10.19 -19.09 -10.60
C LYS A 512 -11.32 -19.81 -11.35
N ALA A 513 -11.02 -20.93 -12.02
CA ALA A 513 -12.02 -21.67 -12.81
C ALA A 513 -13.30 -22.01 -12.02
N ALA A 514 -13.16 -22.46 -10.77
CA ALA A 514 -14.29 -22.76 -9.89
C ALA A 514 -15.10 -21.50 -9.48
N GLU A 515 -14.45 -20.34 -9.37
CA GLU A 515 -15.13 -19.08 -9.10
C GLU A 515 -15.89 -18.59 -10.36
N ALA A 516 -15.27 -18.73 -11.54
CA ALA A 516 -15.88 -18.37 -12.81
C ALA A 516 -17.17 -19.18 -13.06
N GLU A 517 -17.14 -20.49 -12.82
CA GLU A 517 -18.33 -21.34 -12.95
C GLU A 517 -19.46 -20.92 -12.00
N LYS A 518 -19.13 -20.56 -10.75
CA LYS A 518 -20.10 -20.02 -9.79
C LYS A 518 -20.70 -18.69 -10.27
N LEU A 519 -19.88 -17.78 -10.79
CA LEU A 519 -20.32 -16.47 -11.29
C LEU A 519 -21.20 -16.56 -12.54
N ILE A 520 -20.94 -17.53 -13.42
CA ILE A 520 -21.74 -17.80 -14.62
C ILE A 520 -23.11 -18.38 -14.23
N ASN A 521 -23.14 -19.26 -13.23
CA ASN A 521 -24.36 -19.93 -12.78
C ASN A 521 -25.03 -19.27 -11.57
N LEU A 522 -24.61 -18.05 -11.21
CA LEU A 522 -24.99 -17.42 -9.94
C LEU A 522 -26.51 -17.21 -9.85
N GLU A 523 -27.16 -16.78 -10.93
CA GLU A 523 -28.60 -16.63 -10.99
C GLU A 523 -29.32 -17.94 -10.69
N ALA A 524 -28.90 -19.04 -11.33
CA ALA A 524 -29.48 -20.35 -11.11
C ALA A 524 -29.25 -20.86 -9.68
N ILE A 525 -28.09 -20.54 -9.08
CA ILE A 525 -27.80 -20.88 -7.68
C ILE A 525 -28.72 -20.11 -6.73
N LEU A 526 -28.92 -18.81 -6.96
CA LEU A 526 -29.80 -17.97 -6.13
C LEU A 526 -31.27 -18.41 -6.25
N HIS A 527 -31.72 -18.78 -7.44
CA HIS A 527 -33.08 -19.28 -7.71
C HIS A 527 -33.42 -20.60 -7.01
N LYS A 528 -32.43 -21.36 -6.51
CA LYS A 528 -32.71 -22.53 -5.66
C LYS A 528 -33.36 -22.15 -4.33
N ARG A 529 -33.16 -20.91 -3.86
CA ARG A 529 -33.62 -20.43 -2.56
C ARG A 529 -34.58 -19.24 -2.67
N ILE A 530 -34.45 -18.46 -3.73
CA ILE A 530 -35.29 -17.29 -4.00
C ILE A 530 -36.27 -17.62 -5.11
N VAL A 531 -37.54 -17.34 -4.89
CA VAL A 531 -38.60 -17.52 -5.89
C VAL A 531 -38.95 -16.16 -6.49
N GLY A 532 -38.90 -16.07 -7.82
CA GLY A 532 -39.14 -14.83 -8.54
C GLY A 532 -37.99 -13.82 -8.36
N GLN A 533 -38.33 -12.52 -8.32
CA GLN A 533 -37.37 -11.41 -8.12
C GLN A 533 -36.20 -11.39 -9.13
N GLU A 534 -36.49 -11.69 -10.41
CA GLU A 534 -35.49 -11.76 -11.49
C GLU A 534 -34.64 -10.49 -11.62
N GLU A 535 -35.24 -9.31 -11.47
CA GLU A 535 -34.53 -8.04 -11.53
C GLU A 535 -33.43 -7.96 -10.47
N ALA A 536 -33.75 -8.34 -9.22
CA ALA A 536 -32.81 -8.31 -8.10
C ALA A 536 -31.65 -9.29 -8.33
N ILE A 537 -31.97 -10.53 -8.68
CA ILE A 537 -30.98 -11.60 -8.89
C ILE A 537 -30.05 -11.26 -10.04
N LYS A 538 -30.58 -10.75 -11.15
CA LYS A 538 -29.78 -10.33 -12.32
C LYS A 538 -28.91 -9.11 -12.02
N ALA A 539 -29.43 -8.11 -11.29
CA ALA A 539 -28.68 -6.92 -10.92
C ALA A 539 -27.47 -7.25 -10.04
N ILE A 540 -27.69 -8.06 -8.99
CA ILE A 540 -26.63 -8.52 -8.08
C ILE A 540 -25.59 -9.36 -8.82
N SER A 541 -26.04 -10.32 -9.63
CA SER A 541 -25.13 -11.21 -10.37
C SER A 541 -24.26 -10.45 -11.36
N ASN A 542 -24.84 -9.46 -12.06
CA ASN A 542 -24.09 -8.57 -12.94
C ASN A 542 -23.07 -7.69 -12.20
N ALA A 543 -23.42 -7.16 -11.03
CA ALA A 543 -22.48 -6.37 -10.23
C ALA A 543 -21.29 -7.21 -9.77
N LEU A 544 -21.54 -8.42 -9.27
CA LEU A 544 -20.47 -9.35 -8.88
C LEU A 544 -19.56 -9.73 -10.05
N ARG A 545 -20.12 -10.01 -11.23
CA ARG A 545 -19.33 -10.26 -12.44
C ARG A 545 -18.47 -9.07 -12.83
N ARG A 546 -19.01 -7.84 -12.80
CA ARG A 546 -18.22 -6.63 -13.06
C ARG A 546 -17.11 -6.45 -12.04
N ALA A 547 -17.41 -6.64 -10.75
CA ALA A 547 -16.43 -6.48 -9.67
C ALA A 547 -15.28 -7.48 -9.81
N ARG A 548 -15.57 -8.76 -10.09
CA ARG A 548 -14.57 -9.81 -10.26
C ARG A 548 -13.81 -9.73 -11.59
N SER A 549 -14.39 -9.10 -12.62
CA SER A 549 -13.68 -8.80 -13.87
C SER A 549 -12.71 -7.60 -13.78
N GLY A 550 -12.70 -6.87 -12.65
CA GLY A 550 -11.86 -5.68 -12.47
C GLY A 550 -12.35 -4.44 -13.20
N LEU A 551 -13.61 -4.42 -13.67
CA LEU A 551 -14.23 -3.31 -14.40
C LEU A 551 -14.92 -2.28 -13.48
N VAL A 552 -15.02 -2.57 -12.18
CA VAL A 552 -15.63 -1.67 -11.19
C VAL A 552 -14.60 -0.65 -10.72
N ASN A 553 -15.06 0.58 -10.46
CA ASN A 553 -14.23 1.60 -9.83
C ASN A 553 -13.75 1.10 -8.45
N PRO A 554 -12.43 0.95 -8.21
CA PRO A 554 -11.90 0.49 -6.92
C PRO A 554 -12.27 1.40 -5.75
N GLY A 555 -12.68 2.64 -6.03
CA GLY A 555 -13.16 3.58 -5.04
C GLY A 555 -14.50 3.19 -4.42
N ARG A 556 -15.35 2.39 -5.08
CA ARG A 556 -16.74 2.14 -4.64
C ARG A 556 -16.94 0.76 -4.01
N PRO A 557 -18.03 0.54 -3.26
CA PRO A 557 -18.46 -0.81 -2.87
C PRO A 557 -18.60 -1.75 -4.08
N LEU A 558 -18.52 -3.07 -3.85
CA LEU A 558 -18.63 -4.09 -4.91
C LEU A 558 -19.97 -4.02 -5.67
N GLY A 559 -21.00 -3.57 -4.97
CA GLY A 559 -22.30 -3.24 -5.51
C GLY A 559 -23.16 -2.60 -4.44
N SER A 560 -24.00 -1.64 -4.81
CA SER A 560 -24.95 -1.02 -3.89
C SER A 560 -26.38 -1.08 -4.43
N PHE A 561 -27.30 -1.59 -3.62
CA PHE A 561 -28.69 -1.79 -4.02
C PHE A 561 -29.68 -1.29 -2.98
N LEU A 562 -30.75 -0.66 -3.45
CA LEU A 562 -31.91 -0.31 -2.62
C LEU A 562 -33.09 -1.19 -3.02
N PHE A 563 -33.50 -2.10 -2.14
CA PHE A 563 -34.65 -2.98 -2.33
C PHE A 563 -35.91 -2.33 -1.78
N LEU A 564 -36.83 -1.98 -2.67
CA LEU A 564 -38.13 -1.40 -2.33
C LEU A 564 -39.22 -2.46 -2.45
N GLY A 565 -40.17 -2.49 -1.51
CA GLY A 565 -41.33 -3.38 -1.61
C GLY A 565 -42.00 -3.62 -0.26
N PRO A 566 -43.13 -4.34 -0.21
CA PRO A 566 -43.78 -4.68 1.05
C PRO A 566 -42.94 -5.67 1.88
N THR A 567 -43.32 -5.87 3.16
CA THR A 567 -42.66 -6.88 4.00
C THR A 567 -43.03 -8.28 3.55
N GLY A 568 -42.11 -9.25 3.66
CA GLY A 568 -42.41 -10.67 3.39
C GLY A 568 -42.25 -11.11 1.93
N VAL A 569 -41.69 -10.26 1.06
CA VAL A 569 -41.45 -10.55 -0.37
C VAL A 569 -40.04 -11.08 -0.69
N GLY A 570 -39.20 -11.30 0.33
CA GLY A 570 -37.87 -11.92 0.14
C GLY A 570 -36.67 -10.96 0.07
N LYS A 571 -36.81 -9.67 0.42
CA LYS A 571 -35.70 -8.69 0.44
C LYS A 571 -34.51 -9.18 1.28
N THR A 572 -34.74 -9.49 2.55
CA THR A 572 -33.72 -10.03 3.47
C THR A 572 -33.25 -11.43 3.07
N GLU A 573 -34.14 -12.25 2.52
CA GLU A 573 -33.80 -13.62 2.12
C GLU A 573 -32.84 -13.63 0.92
N THR A 574 -33.01 -12.69 -0.02
CA THR A 574 -32.11 -12.49 -1.17
C THR A 574 -30.69 -12.16 -0.70
N THR A 575 -30.56 -11.29 0.31
CA THR A 575 -29.27 -10.99 0.97
C THR A 575 -28.63 -12.24 1.57
N LYS A 576 -29.43 -13.09 2.24
CA LYS A 576 -28.94 -14.35 2.84
C LYS A 576 -28.49 -15.36 1.80
N ALA A 577 -29.29 -15.55 0.75
CA ALA A 577 -28.94 -16.42 -0.35
C ALA A 577 -27.65 -15.96 -1.05
N LEU A 578 -27.46 -14.65 -1.24
CA LEU A 578 -26.22 -14.08 -1.78
C LEU A 578 -24.99 -14.36 -0.90
N ALA A 579 -25.12 -14.12 0.40
CA ALA A 579 -24.05 -14.35 1.36
C ALA A 579 -23.60 -15.82 1.38
N GLU A 580 -24.55 -16.75 1.37
CA GLU A 580 -24.27 -18.19 1.30
C GLU A 580 -23.68 -18.60 -0.05
N ALA A 581 -24.31 -18.20 -1.16
CA ALA A 581 -23.96 -18.66 -2.50
C ALA A 581 -22.58 -18.15 -2.95
N PHE A 582 -22.27 -16.88 -2.69
CA PHE A 582 -21.04 -16.25 -3.17
C PHE A 582 -19.96 -16.14 -2.10
N PHE A 583 -20.31 -15.71 -0.88
CA PHE A 583 -19.36 -15.53 0.22
C PHE A 583 -19.19 -16.78 1.10
N GLY A 584 -19.95 -17.85 0.80
CA GLY A 584 -19.84 -19.17 1.42
C GLY A 584 -20.53 -19.32 2.78
N SER A 585 -21.10 -18.25 3.35
CA SER A 585 -21.78 -18.31 4.65
C SER A 585 -22.72 -17.12 4.86
N GLU A 586 -23.90 -17.38 5.46
CA GLU A 586 -24.79 -16.31 5.95
C GLU A 586 -24.13 -15.45 7.03
N GLY A 587 -23.13 -15.97 7.74
CA GLY A 587 -22.36 -15.23 8.75
C GLY A 587 -21.51 -14.09 8.18
N LYS A 588 -21.45 -13.93 6.86
CA LYS A 588 -20.80 -12.81 6.16
C LYS A 588 -21.71 -11.58 6.00
N ILE A 589 -22.87 -11.59 6.65
CA ILE A 589 -23.81 -10.45 6.66
C ILE A 589 -23.57 -9.62 7.91
N VAL A 590 -23.19 -8.36 7.72
CA VAL A 590 -23.28 -7.33 8.77
C VAL A 590 -24.66 -6.70 8.65
N ARG A 591 -25.54 -6.97 9.62
CA ARG A 591 -26.91 -6.45 9.62
C ARG A 591 -27.02 -5.29 10.60
N LEU A 592 -27.55 -4.16 10.12
CA LEU A 592 -27.88 -3.00 10.94
C LEU A 592 -29.37 -2.67 10.76
N ASP A 593 -30.08 -2.56 11.88
CA ASP A 593 -31.48 -2.13 11.88
C ASP A 593 -31.55 -0.60 11.97
N MET A 594 -31.95 0.06 10.88
CA MET A 594 -31.97 1.51 10.79
C MET A 594 -33.04 2.16 11.68
N SER A 595 -34.00 1.37 12.19
CA SER A 595 -34.96 1.86 13.18
C SER A 595 -34.30 2.26 14.51
N GLU A 596 -33.14 1.70 14.86
CA GLU A 596 -32.38 2.03 16.07
C GLU A 596 -31.63 3.36 15.96
N TYR A 597 -31.51 3.92 14.75
CA TYR A 597 -30.67 5.08 14.42
C TYR A 597 -31.50 6.32 14.03
N LYS A 598 -32.61 6.54 14.73
CA LYS A 598 -33.53 7.69 14.56
C LYS A 598 -33.15 8.91 15.40
N ALA A 599 -32.59 8.67 16.58
CA ALA A 599 -32.33 9.70 17.57
C ALA A 599 -31.13 10.58 17.17
N ALA A 600 -30.97 11.71 17.86
CA ALA A 600 -29.85 12.62 17.62
C ALA A 600 -28.48 12.00 17.92
N ASP A 601 -28.41 10.92 18.71
CA ASP A 601 -27.17 10.18 19.02
C ASP A 601 -26.86 9.04 18.03
N ALA A 602 -27.60 8.95 16.92
CA ALA A 602 -27.47 7.88 15.94
C ALA A 602 -26.09 7.84 15.29
N MET A 603 -25.53 9.00 14.94
CA MET A 603 -24.19 9.11 14.37
C MET A 603 -23.14 8.58 15.35
N ASP A 604 -23.17 9.05 16.60
CA ASP A 604 -22.25 8.60 17.65
C ASP A 604 -22.26 7.08 17.86
N LYS A 605 -23.43 6.45 17.72
CA LYS A 605 -23.55 4.98 17.78
C LYS A 605 -22.94 4.28 16.58
N LEU A 606 -23.08 4.83 15.36
CA LEU A 606 -22.58 4.21 14.12
C LEU A 606 -21.08 4.40 13.94
N ILE A 607 -20.60 5.65 14.00
CA ILE A 607 -19.21 6.00 13.70
C ILE A 607 -18.33 6.08 14.96
N GLY A 608 -18.94 6.17 16.14
CA GLY A 608 -18.25 6.32 17.42
C GLY A 608 -18.34 7.75 17.94
N SER A 609 -17.77 7.99 19.11
CA SER A 609 -17.76 9.32 19.72
C SER A 609 -16.40 9.63 20.32
N PHE A 610 -15.81 10.75 19.90
CA PHE A 610 -14.51 11.21 20.36
C PHE A 610 -14.54 11.61 21.85
N SER A 611 -15.64 12.20 22.32
CA SER A 611 -15.79 12.69 23.70
C SER A 611 -15.95 11.57 24.73
N SER A 612 -16.60 10.46 24.35
CA SER A 612 -16.84 9.30 25.22
C SER A 612 -15.83 8.17 25.03
N GLY A 613 -15.00 8.22 23.99
CA GLY A 613 -14.08 7.13 23.62
C GLY A 613 -14.78 5.85 23.16
N ARG A 614 -16.09 5.90 22.87
CA ARG A 614 -16.89 4.74 22.45
C ARG A 614 -16.66 4.45 20.96
N SER A 615 -16.32 3.21 20.64
CA SER A 615 -16.21 2.75 19.25
C SER A 615 -17.58 2.65 18.59
N GLY A 616 -17.66 3.06 17.32
CA GLY A 616 -18.87 2.98 16.50
C GLY A 616 -19.18 1.54 16.08
N VAL A 617 -20.47 1.19 16.08
CA VAL A 617 -20.95 -0.13 15.67
C VAL A 617 -20.61 -0.43 14.21
N LEU A 618 -20.84 0.53 13.30
CA LEU A 618 -20.51 0.36 11.87
C LEU A 618 -18.99 0.33 11.69
N SER A 619 -18.27 1.26 12.33
CA SER A 619 -16.80 1.32 12.26
C SER A 619 -16.12 0.02 12.69
N SER A 620 -16.56 -0.55 13.82
CA SER A 620 -16.04 -1.83 14.32
C SER A 620 -16.45 -2.99 13.42
N ALA A 621 -17.73 -3.08 13.04
CA ALA A 621 -18.23 -4.20 12.25
C ALA A 621 -17.55 -4.30 10.88
N LEU A 622 -17.29 -3.17 10.20
CA LEU A 622 -16.61 -3.19 8.90
C LEU A 622 -15.11 -3.47 9.01
N ARG A 623 -14.48 -3.21 10.16
CA ARG A 623 -13.09 -3.62 10.43
C ARG A 623 -12.98 -5.12 10.64
N ASP A 624 -13.91 -5.70 11.41
CA ASP A 624 -13.93 -7.13 11.71
C ASP A 624 -14.42 -7.97 10.52
N HIS A 625 -15.28 -7.39 9.69
CA HIS A 625 -15.88 -8.01 8.52
C HIS A 625 -15.72 -7.15 7.26
N PRO A 626 -14.49 -7.03 6.72
CA PRO A 626 -14.21 -6.19 5.55
C PRO A 626 -14.77 -6.77 4.24
N TYR A 627 -15.23 -8.03 4.23
CA TYR A 627 -15.69 -8.74 3.04
C TYR A 627 -16.99 -9.50 3.29
N GLY A 628 -18.02 -9.19 2.51
CA GLY A 628 -19.35 -9.74 2.71
C GLY A 628 -20.46 -8.80 2.24
N VAL A 629 -21.58 -8.85 2.96
CA VAL A 629 -22.77 -8.05 2.65
C VAL A 629 -23.11 -7.16 3.84
N LEU A 630 -23.25 -5.85 3.62
CA LEU A 630 -23.79 -4.91 4.58
C LEU A 630 -25.29 -4.74 4.32
N LEU A 631 -26.12 -5.27 5.22
CA LEU A 631 -27.58 -5.15 5.16
C LEU A 631 -28.05 -3.99 6.05
N LEU A 632 -28.62 -2.97 5.43
CA LEU A 632 -29.26 -1.83 6.09
C LEU A 632 -30.78 -2.05 6.05
N ASP A 633 -31.34 -2.59 7.13
CA ASP A 633 -32.78 -2.88 7.20
C ASP A 633 -33.59 -1.63 7.55
N GLU A 634 -34.78 -1.49 6.97
CA GLU A 634 -35.66 -0.32 7.11
C GLU A 634 -34.98 1.05 6.91
N PHE A 635 -34.17 1.18 5.84
CA PHE A 635 -33.29 2.32 5.60
C PHE A 635 -33.97 3.69 5.60
N GLU A 636 -35.25 3.77 5.21
CA GLU A 636 -36.05 5.01 5.24
C GLU A 636 -36.25 5.59 6.64
N LYS A 637 -36.03 4.78 7.68
CA LYS A 637 -36.30 5.15 9.07
C LYS A 637 -35.10 5.79 9.77
N ALA A 638 -33.92 5.83 9.15
CA ALA A 638 -32.73 6.44 9.73
C ALA A 638 -32.87 7.96 9.84
N SER A 639 -32.06 8.58 10.71
CA SER A 639 -31.94 10.04 10.75
C SER A 639 -31.30 10.59 9.46
N ARG A 640 -31.53 11.87 9.15
CA ARG A 640 -30.96 12.51 7.94
C ARG A 640 -29.43 12.47 7.92
N GLU A 641 -28.80 12.67 9.07
CA GLU A 641 -27.34 12.63 9.21
C GLU A 641 -26.78 11.25 8.85
N VAL A 642 -27.47 10.18 9.24
CA VAL A 642 -27.10 8.81 8.88
C VAL A 642 -27.25 8.57 7.38
N LEU A 643 -28.34 9.06 6.77
CA LEU A 643 -28.50 8.96 5.31
C LEU A 643 -27.40 9.72 4.56
N ASP A 644 -26.99 10.89 5.07
CA ASP A 644 -25.94 11.70 4.48
C ASP A 644 -24.55 11.03 4.64
N LEU A 645 -24.28 10.31 5.75
CA LEU A 645 -23.09 9.45 5.87
C LEU A 645 -23.05 8.40 4.75
N PHE A 646 -24.18 7.74 4.46
CA PHE A 646 -24.23 6.72 3.42
C PHE A 646 -24.09 7.28 2.01
N LEU A 647 -24.31 8.58 1.75
CA LEU A 647 -23.92 9.20 0.48
C LEU A 647 -22.43 9.03 0.24
N GLN A 648 -21.60 9.34 1.24
CA GLN A 648 -20.16 9.19 1.15
C GLN A 648 -19.76 7.72 1.00
N VAL A 649 -20.35 6.83 1.80
CA VAL A 649 -20.02 5.39 1.76
C VAL A 649 -20.34 4.78 0.40
N LEU A 650 -21.46 5.16 -0.23
CA LEU A 650 -21.88 4.64 -1.53
C LEU A 650 -21.03 5.19 -2.70
N ASP A 651 -20.50 6.41 -2.58
CA ASP A 651 -19.75 7.08 -3.64
C ASP A 651 -18.22 6.88 -3.54
N GLU A 652 -17.67 6.96 -2.32
CA GLU A 652 -16.22 6.90 -2.07
C GLU A 652 -15.77 5.58 -1.43
N GLY A 653 -16.71 4.74 -0.98
CA GLY A 653 -16.42 3.44 -0.39
C GLY A 653 -15.64 3.50 0.92
N PHE A 654 -15.47 4.69 1.52
CA PHE A 654 -14.87 4.87 2.84
C PHE A 654 -15.58 5.97 3.61
N PHE A 655 -15.39 5.96 4.92
CA PHE A 655 -15.72 7.06 5.82
C PHE A 655 -14.69 7.11 6.95
N SER A 656 -14.68 8.18 7.73
CA SER A 656 -13.83 8.29 8.91
C SER A 656 -14.65 8.02 10.16
N ASP A 657 -14.09 7.24 11.08
CA ASP A 657 -14.67 7.11 12.43
C ASP A 657 -14.48 8.41 13.23
N ALA A 658 -15.09 8.48 14.42
CA ALA A 658 -14.98 9.68 15.25
C ALA A 658 -13.56 9.98 15.76
N GLY A 659 -12.63 9.02 15.66
CA GLY A 659 -11.21 9.21 15.94
C GLY A 659 -10.37 9.51 14.69
N GLY A 660 -11.01 9.89 13.57
CA GLY A 660 -10.34 10.24 12.32
C GLY A 660 -9.78 9.04 11.54
N LYS A 661 -9.99 7.82 12.01
CA LYS A 661 -9.46 6.62 11.34
C LYS A 661 -10.36 6.21 10.18
N ARG A 662 -9.77 5.99 9.01
CA ARG A 662 -10.48 5.51 7.82
C ARG A 662 -11.06 4.10 8.04
N VAL A 663 -12.27 3.90 7.55
CA VAL A 663 -12.99 2.61 7.50
C VAL A 663 -13.43 2.38 6.06
N SER A 664 -13.16 1.20 5.51
CA SER A 664 -13.48 0.85 4.12
C SER A 664 -14.71 -0.03 4.01
N ALA A 665 -15.59 0.29 3.07
CA ALA A 665 -16.73 -0.51 2.62
C ALA A 665 -16.58 -1.00 1.16
N ARG A 666 -15.40 -0.79 0.54
CA ARG A 666 -15.14 -1.09 -0.89
C ARG A 666 -15.31 -2.57 -1.24
N ASN A 667 -15.04 -3.45 -0.28
CA ASN A 667 -15.09 -4.90 -0.45
C ASN A 667 -16.44 -5.50 0.00
N LEU A 668 -17.48 -4.67 0.14
CA LEU A 668 -18.82 -5.08 0.55
C LEU A 668 -19.83 -4.91 -0.58
N ILE A 669 -20.84 -5.77 -0.60
CA ILE A 669 -22.11 -5.46 -1.25
C ILE A 669 -23.00 -4.77 -0.23
N ILE A 670 -23.47 -3.58 -0.53
CA ILE A 670 -24.39 -2.84 0.34
C ILE A 670 -25.82 -3.08 -0.15
N ILE A 671 -26.66 -3.65 0.70
CA ILE A 671 -28.08 -3.85 0.43
C ILE A 671 -28.86 -3.05 1.45
N ALA A 672 -29.50 -1.97 1.01
CA ALA A 672 -30.48 -1.25 1.79
C ALA A 672 -31.87 -1.80 1.46
N THR A 673 -32.70 -2.05 2.48
CA THR A 673 -34.08 -2.47 2.26
C THR A 673 -35.03 -1.42 2.81
N SER A 674 -36.09 -1.11 2.06
CA SER A 674 -37.10 -0.16 2.48
C SER A 674 -38.51 -0.68 2.26
N ASN A 675 -39.40 -0.33 3.18
CA ASN A 675 -40.84 -0.57 3.03
C ASN A 675 -41.57 0.66 2.46
N ALA A 676 -40.84 1.74 2.15
CA ALA A 676 -41.40 2.93 1.55
C ALA A 676 -42.00 2.62 0.18
N GLY A 677 -43.19 3.19 -0.09
CA GLY A 677 -43.89 2.98 -1.37
C GLY A 677 -44.59 1.61 -1.49
N ALA A 678 -44.64 0.82 -0.42
CA ALA A 678 -45.34 -0.48 -0.43
C ALA A 678 -46.82 -0.37 -0.81
N ASP A 679 -47.54 0.65 -0.32
CA ASP A 679 -48.95 0.84 -0.64
C ASP A 679 -49.17 1.18 -2.12
N LEU A 680 -48.31 2.00 -2.71
CA LEU A 680 -48.32 2.31 -4.15
C LEU A 680 -48.05 1.06 -4.99
N ILE A 681 -47.02 0.29 -4.64
CA ILE A 681 -46.70 -0.98 -5.30
C ILE A 681 -47.91 -1.93 -5.25
N TRP A 682 -48.62 -1.98 -4.13
CA TRP A 682 -49.82 -2.79 -3.95
C TRP A 682 -51.01 -2.34 -4.79
N GLU A 683 -51.28 -1.03 -4.83
CA GLU A 683 -52.36 -0.46 -5.63
C GLU A 683 -52.14 -0.75 -7.12
N PHE A 684 -50.92 -0.54 -7.62
CA PHE A 684 -50.60 -0.80 -9.04
C PHE A 684 -50.75 -2.27 -9.44
N LEU A 685 -50.40 -3.20 -8.55
CA LEU A 685 -50.55 -4.62 -8.85
C LEU A 685 -52.00 -5.07 -8.88
N LYS A 686 -52.88 -4.43 -8.10
CA LYS A 686 -54.33 -4.66 -8.21
C LYS A 686 -54.90 -4.17 -9.54
N GLU A 687 -54.30 -3.15 -10.13
CA GLU A 687 -54.67 -2.64 -11.46
C GLU A 687 -54.18 -3.53 -12.61
N GLY A 688 -53.39 -4.58 -12.32
CA GLY A 688 -52.94 -5.57 -13.30
C GLY A 688 -51.82 -5.10 -14.23
N GLY A 689 -51.10 -4.03 -13.86
CA GLY A 689 -49.99 -3.48 -14.64
C GLY A 689 -48.65 -4.18 -14.39
N ASP A 690 -47.71 -4.01 -15.33
CA ASP A 690 -46.31 -4.41 -15.17
C ASP A 690 -45.57 -3.39 -14.29
N LEU A 691 -45.10 -3.83 -13.12
CA LEU A 691 -44.44 -2.99 -12.12
C LEU A 691 -43.18 -2.31 -12.67
N LEU A 692 -42.48 -2.94 -13.62
CA LEU A 692 -41.28 -2.40 -14.25
C LEU A 692 -41.56 -1.13 -15.08
N SER A 693 -42.73 -1.05 -15.71
CA SER A 693 -43.11 0.08 -16.57
C SER A 693 -43.35 1.40 -15.82
N ARG A 694 -43.57 1.32 -14.49
CA ARG A 694 -43.88 2.47 -13.63
C ARG A 694 -42.86 2.69 -12.51
N LYS A 695 -41.66 2.13 -12.66
CA LYS A 695 -40.59 2.29 -11.67
C LYS A 695 -40.29 3.76 -11.35
N ASP A 696 -40.22 4.58 -12.39
CA ASP A 696 -39.95 6.02 -12.25
C ASP A 696 -41.08 6.75 -11.49
N GLU A 697 -42.34 6.37 -11.70
CA GLU A 697 -43.49 6.95 -10.98
C GLU A 697 -43.41 6.67 -9.47
N ILE A 698 -43.05 5.43 -9.09
CA ILE A 698 -42.91 5.03 -7.69
C ILE A 698 -41.73 5.77 -7.04
N VAL A 699 -40.59 5.84 -7.74
CA VAL A 699 -39.40 6.55 -7.27
C VAL A 699 -39.68 8.04 -7.10
N ASP A 700 -40.36 8.67 -8.07
CA ASP A 700 -40.75 10.08 -8.01
C ASP A 700 -41.70 10.35 -6.84
N ALA A 701 -42.63 9.43 -6.55
CA ALA A 701 -43.52 9.55 -5.40
C ALA A 701 -42.73 9.51 -4.07
N LEU A 702 -41.72 8.64 -3.96
CA LEU A 702 -40.84 8.56 -2.79
C LEU A 702 -40.04 9.86 -2.61
N VAL A 703 -39.51 10.43 -3.69
CA VAL A 703 -38.81 11.71 -3.66
C VAL A 703 -39.75 12.85 -3.22
N LYS A 704 -40.95 12.94 -3.82
CA LYS A 704 -41.95 13.98 -3.48
C LYS A 704 -42.42 13.88 -2.03
N SER A 705 -42.50 12.67 -1.48
CA SER A 705 -42.85 12.44 -0.07
C SER A 705 -41.75 12.83 0.91
N GLY A 706 -40.55 13.17 0.42
CA GLY A 706 -39.41 13.58 1.25
C GLY A 706 -38.74 12.44 2.00
N ILE A 707 -39.06 11.18 1.68
CA ILE A 707 -38.47 10.00 2.33
C ILE A 707 -37.01 9.83 1.91
N PHE A 708 -36.72 9.94 0.61
CA PHE A 708 -35.36 9.87 0.07
C PHE A 708 -35.05 11.11 -0.77
N LYS A 709 -33.81 11.61 -0.65
CA LYS A 709 -33.29 12.64 -1.55
C LYS A 709 -32.92 12.00 -2.90
N PRO A 710 -33.15 12.67 -4.05
CA PRO A 710 -32.70 12.18 -5.36
C PRO A 710 -31.21 11.85 -5.40
N GLU A 711 -30.41 12.69 -4.74
CA GLU A 711 -28.95 12.51 -4.62
C GLU A 711 -28.58 11.15 -4.05
N LEU A 712 -29.33 10.65 -3.05
CA LEU A 712 -29.08 9.35 -2.42
C LEU A 712 -29.42 8.19 -3.34
N LEU A 713 -30.55 8.26 -4.04
CA LEU A 713 -30.99 7.22 -4.97
C LEU A 713 -30.00 7.05 -6.12
N ASN A 714 -29.44 8.16 -6.61
CA ASN A 714 -28.45 8.17 -7.70
C ASN A 714 -27.08 7.59 -7.29
N ARG A 715 -26.80 7.38 -5.99
CA ARG A 715 -25.57 6.71 -5.52
C ARG A 715 -25.69 5.20 -5.43
N PHE A 716 -26.90 4.66 -5.45
CA PHE A 716 -27.09 3.21 -5.58
C PHE A 716 -26.82 2.78 -7.02
N ASP A 717 -26.16 1.63 -7.19
CA ASP A 717 -26.01 1.02 -8.51
C ASP A 717 -27.35 0.52 -9.07
N GLY A 718 -28.32 0.24 -8.19
CA GLY A 718 -29.69 -0.07 -8.60
C GLY A 718 -30.71 0.12 -7.47
N VAL A 719 -31.78 0.85 -7.76
CA VAL A 719 -33.03 0.80 -7.01
C VAL A 719 -33.88 -0.31 -7.60
N ILE A 720 -34.25 -1.33 -6.82
CA ILE A 720 -34.89 -2.56 -7.31
C ILE A 720 -36.25 -2.71 -6.63
N LEU A 721 -37.29 -2.94 -7.44
CA LEU A 721 -38.65 -3.16 -6.95
C LEU A 721 -38.88 -4.66 -6.75
N PHE A 722 -39.26 -5.03 -5.52
CA PHE A 722 -39.62 -6.41 -5.19
C PHE A 722 -41.10 -6.63 -5.43
N HIS A 723 -41.41 -7.69 -6.16
CA HIS A 723 -42.77 -8.08 -6.49
C HIS A 723 -43.39 -8.85 -5.32
N PRO A 724 -44.64 -8.55 -4.94
CA PRO A 724 -45.41 -9.39 -4.04
C PRO A 724 -45.46 -10.84 -4.53
N ILE A 725 -45.26 -11.76 -3.59
CA ILE A 725 -45.27 -13.20 -3.86
C ILE A 725 -46.72 -13.68 -3.70
N ALA A 726 -47.34 -14.10 -4.81
CA ALA A 726 -48.71 -14.58 -4.86
C ALA A 726 -48.84 -15.81 -5.79
N GLY A 727 -49.96 -16.53 -5.67
CA GLY A 727 -50.27 -17.68 -6.53
C GLY A 727 -49.21 -18.78 -6.47
N GLU A 728 -48.77 -19.24 -7.64
CA GLU A 728 -47.76 -20.30 -7.78
C GLU A 728 -46.42 -19.95 -7.11
N HIS A 729 -45.97 -18.69 -7.16
CA HIS A 729 -44.73 -18.30 -6.48
C HIS A 729 -44.83 -18.47 -4.96
N LEU A 730 -45.99 -18.20 -4.36
CA LEU A 730 -46.19 -18.41 -2.94
C LEU A 730 -46.25 -19.90 -2.59
N ARG A 731 -46.77 -20.72 -3.51
CA ARG A 731 -46.77 -22.18 -3.42
C ARG A 731 -45.35 -22.77 -3.44
N ASP A 732 -44.49 -22.25 -4.31
CA ASP A 732 -43.07 -22.63 -4.37
C ASP A 732 -42.32 -22.22 -3.11
N VAL A 733 -42.59 -21.02 -2.57
CA VAL A 733 -42.04 -20.59 -1.28
C VAL A 733 -42.48 -21.50 -0.14
N ALA A 734 -43.76 -21.90 -0.12
CA ALA A 734 -44.27 -22.83 0.89
C ALA A 734 -43.54 -24.18 0.85
N LYS A 735 -43.26 -24.72 -0.35
CA LYS A 735 -42.45 -25.93 -0.53
C LYS A 735 -41.04 -25.76 0.02
N LEU A 736 -40.34 -24.68 -0.35
CA LEU A 736 -38.99 -24.40 0.14
C LEU A 736 -38.91 -24.26 1.68
N MET A 737 -39.95 -23.69 2.30
CA MET A 737 -40.01 -23.56 3.76
C MET A 737 -40.25 -24.92 4.44
N LEU A 738 -41.10 -25.77 3.85
CA LEU A 738 -41.32 -27.14 4.32
C LEU A 738 -40.05 -27.99 4.21
N GLU A 739 -39.23 -27.81 3.17
CA GLU A 739 -37.94 -28.52 3.04
C GLU A 739 -37.00 -28.26 4.23
N ARG A 740 -37.05 -27.07 4.82
CA ARG A 740 -36.28 -26.76 6.05
C ARG A 740 -36.79 -27.57 7.24
N LEU A 741 -38.11 -27.76 7.35
CA LEU A 741 -38.70 -28.64 8.35
C LEU A 741 -38.30 -30.10 8.09
N VAL A 742 -38.34 -30.56 6.83
CA VAL A 742 -37.90 -31.90 6.44
C VAL A 742 -36.47 -32.16 6.90
N LYS A 743 -35.52 -31.25 6.64
CA LYS A 743 -34.13 -31.38 7.10
C LYS A 743 -34.02 -31.52 8.63
N ARG A 744 -34.73 -30.69 9.39
CA ARG A 744 -34.76 -30.76 10.87
C ARG A 744 -35.38 -32.06 11.39
N LEU A 745 -36.37 -32.61 10.69
CA LEU A 745 -36.98 -33.90 11.04
C LEU A 745 -36.08 -35.07 10.65
N GLN A 746 -35.33 -34.98 9.55
CA GLN A 746 -34.35 -35.98 9.13
C GLN A 746 -33.22 -36.15 10.15
N GLU A 747 -32.75 -35.07 10.78
CA GLU A 747 -31.79 -35.13 11.90
C GLU A 747 -32.34 -35.93 13.11
N LYS A 748 -33.66 -35.99 13.25
CA LYS A 748 -34.37 -36.82 14.25
C LYS A 748 -34.76 -38.20 13.71
N GLY A 749 -34.30 -38.56 12.51
CA GLY A 749 -34.59 -39.82 11.82
C GLY A 749 -35.99 -39.90 11.20
N ILE A 750 -36.69 -38.80 10.97
CA ILE A 750 -38.04 -38.78 10.40
C ILE A 750 -38.00 -38.21 8.97
N GLU A 751 -38.50 -38.96 8.00
CA GLU A 751 -38.58 -38.51 6.60
C GLU A 751 -40.00 -38.00 6.31
N LEU A 752 -40.20 -36.68 6.34
CA LEU A 752 -41.48 -36.07 5.96
C LEU A 752 -41.57 -35.90 4.44
N VAL A 753 -42.64 -36.40 3.81
CA VAL A 753 -42.94 -36.21 2.39
C VAL A 753 -43.77 -34.95 2.20
N ILE A 754 -43.31 -34.05 1.32
CA ILE A 754 -44.07 -32.86 0.92
C ILE A 754 -45.00 -33.26 -0.23
N ASN A 755 -46.29 -33.45 0.07
CA ASN A 755 -47.33 -33.70 -0.93
C ASN A 755 -48.17 -32.43 -1.18
N ASP A 756 -48.97 -32.43 -2.25
CA ASP A 756 -49.82 -31.28 -2.60
C ASP A 756 -50.83 -30.94 -1.49
N ALA A 757 -51.36 -31.94 -0.78
CA ALA A 757 -52.30 -31.75 0.32
C ALA A 757 -51.68 -30.91 1.46
N LEU A 758 -50.43 -31.18 1.83
CA LEU A 758 -49.70 -30.43 2.85
C LEU A 758 -49.43 -28.99 2.40
N VAL A 759 -49.04 -28.79 1.14
CA VAL A 759 -48.76 -27.48 0.57
C VAL A 759 -50.04 -26.65 0.49
N ASP A 760 -51.13 -27.21 -0.04
CA ASP A 760 -52.40 -26.50 -0.20
C ASP A 760 -53.03 -26.16 1.16
N TYR A 761 -52.89 -27.07 2.14
CA TYR A 761 -53.28 -26.80 3.51
C TYR A 761 -52.47 -25.67 4.13
N LEU A 762 -51.15 -25.67 3.93
CA LEU A 762 -50.30 -24.60 4.42
C LEU A 762 -50.63 -23.26 3.75
N MET A 763 -50.89 -23.25 2.45
CA MET A 763 -51.32 -22.07 1.69
C MET A 763 -52.61 -21.48 2.27
N LYS A 764 -53.60 -22.31 2.63
CA LYS A 764 -54.87 -21.84 3.21
C LYS A 764 -54.71 -21.02 4.50
N PHE A 765 -53.73 -21.37 5.34
CA PHE A 765 -53.51 -20.71 6.64
C PHE A 765 -52.32 -19.73 6.64
N GLY A 766 -51.41 -19.88 5.69
CA GLY A 766 -50.16 -19.13 5.60
C GLY A 766 -50.15 -18.03 4.53
N SER A 767 -51.17 -17.98 3.64
CA SER A 767 -51.27 -16.91 2.64
C SER A 767 -51.93 -15.66 3.23
N ASP A 768 -51.22 -14.54 3.20
CA ASP A 768 -51.81 -13.22 3.42
C ASP A 768 -51.46 -12.34 2.21
N PRO A 769 -52.46 -11.74 1.52
CA PRO A 769 -52.20 -10.85 0.42
C PRO A 769 -51.22 -9.75 0.81
N LYS A 770 -51.45 -9.02 1.91
CA LYS A 770 -50.65 -7.85 2.29
C LYS A 770 -49.26 -8.19 2.85
N PHE A 771 -49.13 -9.32 3.54
CA PHE A 771 -47.88 -9.71 4.24
C PHE A 771 -47.06 -10.81 3.55
N GLY A 772 -47.50 -11.29 2.38
CA GLY A 772 -46.80 -12.30 1.59
C GLY A 772 -46.55 -13.59 2.37
N ALA A 773 -45.32 -14.10 2.33
CA ALA A 773 -44.94 -15.35 3.00
C ALA A 773 -44.67 -15.20 4.52
N ARG A 774 -44.84 -14.02 5.12
CA ARG A 774 -44.51 -13.79 6.54
C ARG A 774 -45.34 -14.65 7.51
N PRO A 775 -46.66 -14.86 7.32
CA PRO A 775 -47.46 -15.76 8.16
C PRO A 775 -47.10 -17.24 7.97
N MET A 776 -46.42 -17.59 6.87
CA MET A 776 -46.13 -18.98 6.49
C MET A 776 -45.31 -19.73 7.55
N ASN A 777 -44.31 -19.08 8.16
CA ASN A 777 -43.54 -19.68 9.25
C ASN A 777 -44.43 -20.07 10.44
N ARG A 778 -45.35 -19.17 10.80
CA ARG A 778 -46.29 -19.39 11.89
C ARG A 778 -47.29 -20.49 11.54
N ALA A 779 -47.76 -20.52 10.30
CA ALA A 779 -48.63 -21.60 9.81
C ALA A 779 -47.91 -22.96 9.84
N ILE A 780 -46.63 -23.03 9.45
CA ILE A 780 -45.83 -24.26 9.56
C ILE A 780 -45.76 -24.70 11.03
N GLN A 781 -45.43 -23.79 11.94
CA GLN A 781 -45.32 -24.11 13.37
C GLN A 781 -46.67 -24.57 13.97
N ASP A 782 -47.70 -23.74 13.84
CA ASP A 782 -48.98 -23.93 14.53
C ASP A 782 -49.82 -25.04 13.89
N LYS A 783 -49.63 -25.34 12.60
CA LYS A 783 -50.49 -26.26 11.83
C LYS A 783 -49.79 -27.53 11.37
N VAL A 784 -48.50 -27.49 11.07
CA VAL A 784 -47.76 -28.66 10.58
C VAL A 784 -46.92 -29.27 11.70
N GLU A 785 -46.05 -28.48 12.34
CA GLU A 785 -45.19 -28.96 13.43
C GLU A 785 -46.01 -29.45 14.61
N GLN A 786 -47.10 -28.76 14.97
CA GLN A 786 -47.99 -29.18 16.04
C GLN A 786 -48.62 -30.56 15.78
N VAL A 787 -49.13 -30.81 14.56
CA VAL A 787 -49.71 -32.10 14.19
C VAL A 787 -48.65 -33.21 14.24
N ILE A 788 -47.44 -32.94 13.75
CA ILE A 788 -46.33 -33.88 13.83
C ILE A 788 -45.94 -34.15 15.28
N ALA A 789 -45.85 -33.11 16.12
CA ALA A 789 -45.52 -33.23 17.53
C ALA A 789 -46.57 -34.06 18.30
N ASP A 790 -47.86 -33.81 18.07
CA ASP A 790 -48.95 -34.56 18.70
C ASP A 790 -48.91 -36.05 18.31
N LYS A 791 -48.67 -36.35 17.03
CA LYS A 791 -48.50 -37.73 16.53
C LYS A 791 -47.24 -38.41 17.07
N MET A 792 -46.15 -37.66 17.25
CA MET A 792 -44.94 -38.16 17.91
C MET A 792 -45.20 -38.50 19.38
N ILE A 793 -45.91 -37.64 20.12
CA ILE A 793 -46.26 -37.86 21.54
C ILE A 793 -47.21 -39.06 21.70
N LYS A 794 -48.18 -39.22 20.78
CA LYS A 794 -49.08 -40.39 20.73
C LYS A 794 -48.38 -41.68 20.30
N GLY A 795 -47.12 -41.60 19.86
CA GLY A 795 -46.32 -42.75 19.41
C GLY A 795 -46.65 -43.24 18.00
N GLU A 796 -47.42 -42.47 17.23
CA GLU A 796 -47.80 -42.76 15.85
C GLU A 796 -46.64 -42.49 14.86
N ILE A 797 -45.76 -41.54 15.19
CA ILE A 797 -44.54 -41.23 14.43
C ILE A 797 -43.31 -41.60 15.28
N LYS A 798 -42.41 -42.40 14.71
CA LYS A 798 -41.15 -42.83 15.35
C LYS A 798 -39.95 -42.58 14.43
N ALA A 799 -38.76 -42.53 15.01
CA ALA A 799 -37.52 -42.47 14.25
C ALA A 799 -37.40 -43.70 13.31
N GLY A 800 -36.97 -43.45 12.07
CA GLY A 800 -36.90 -44.41 10.97
C GLY A 800 -38.16 -44.47 10.10
N MET A 801 -39.21 -43.71 10.41
CA MET A 801 -40.46 -43.71 9.64
C MET A 801 -40.47 -42.62 8.56
N LYS A 802 -41.08 -42.99 7.43
CA LYS A 802 -41.52 -42.07 6.39
C LYS A 802 -42.94 -41.61 6.70
N VAL A 803 -43.12 -40.30 6.85
CA VAL A 803 -44.38 -39.68 7.27
C VAL A 803 -44.96 -38.91 6.10
N GLU A 804 -46.21 -39.19 5.78
CA GLU A 804 -47.00 -38.43 4.82
C GLU A 804 -48.27 -37.97 5.52
N LEU A 805 -48.56 -36.67 5.45
CA LEU A 805 -49.77 -36.09 6.04
C LEU A 805 -50.86 -36.05 4.98
N SER A 806 -51.97 -36.73 5.23
CA SER A 806 -53.16 -36.67 4.37
C SER A 806 -54.01 -35.43 4.70
N ALA A 807 -54.94 -35.08 3.81
CA ALA A 807 -55.90 -34.00 4.08
C ALA A 807 -56.72 -34.25 5.36
N ALA A 808 -56.99 -35.51 5.71
CA ALA A 808 -57.69 -35.89 6.93
C ALA A 808 -56.87 -35.62 8.20
N ASP A 809 -55.55 -35.84 8.14
CA ASP A 809 -54.64 -35.56 9.26
C ASP A 809 -54.50 -34.06 9.55
N LEU A 810 -54.74 -33.23 8.53
CA LEU A 810 -54.61 -31.79 8.59
C LEU A 810 -55.95 -31.10 8.93
N SER A 811 -57.10 -31.77 8.78
CA SER A 811 -58.42 -31.20 9.06
C SER A 811 -58.97 -31.50 10.47
N GLY A 812 -58.14 -32.10 11.33
CA GLY A 812 -58.44 -32.47 12.71
C GLY A 812 -58.70 -31.32 13.68
#